data_AF-D4KA85-F1
#
_entry.id   AF-D4KA85-F1
#
_cell.length_a   1.000
_cell.length_b   1.000
_cell.length_c   1.000
_cell.angle_alpha   90.00
_cell.angle_beta   90.00
_cell.angle_gamma   90.00
#
_symmetry.space_group_name_H-M   'P 1'
#
loop_
_entity.id
_entity.type
_entity.pdbx_description
1 polymer ?
#
loop_
_entity_poly.entity_id
_entity_poly.type
_entity_poly.pdbx_seq_one_letter_code
_entity_poly.pdbx_strand_id
1 'polypeptide(L)'
;MEHYDWNEGWLFAPTFDPALVRPECPELSLTPVRLPHTVKPLPYNYCNENDYQRLCGYRREFFAPKEWLGRTVLLTFGAVAHDATVFCNGRRVFHHGCGYTAFTVDLTGALRLGQKNVVAVRCDCREDLNVPPFGGQLDALTYGGIYRAVSLDIKEPAYLRDVFIEAKAEGDFRIYTATVGETVGCTLQAEIRSPAGSRAVYSGELSLPITGTLNNVHPWSLEHPTLYTLTVRLIRPGTGGLPDRVLDEKTVRFGFRTVQFVAGGLYLNGQRVELRGLDRHQSYPYQGYAMPDSIQRLDAQLLKKELGCNAVRTCYAPPSPAFLDACDELGLLVFPEMPGWQHIGDEVWQAQALQNCREMVCQYRNHPSIFLWGARISGSPDNEAFYKRTNEAIHRLDPTRPTAGTRSTRKSQLLEDVYAYNDYSYAGRGAGCENRAAVTPDTRKGYLISEFGGQNFPAKPFDDEPHRLVQALHHAAVLNDSIAQPGVAGSFGWCMTDYNTHREFGSGDRICYHGVMDLFRNPKLSAAVYASQKTPRAPSDIVLEVSSAMTLGDLPGGAAAACWVFTNAESVRLYRGNDFVAEFGPDRRGRFAALPHPPIEINDFVGSLLEKYEGMDHATGAQVAAILNELRRDAMALSPLSKARMLSLRLSWNELLRMYYKYIGVLGSSAPVYRFEAVWHGRAVRTVVREPVQSVRLECTVHNPLLTDGPTWDCAAVSLRAIDQNGNLLPYCGEAVCLSVEGPLKILGPSVVPLRGGMAGTYLATTGEAGRAVLHCRMEGALDTEAVLTVRSREEQNV
;
A
#
# COMPACT_ATOMS: atom_id res chain seq x y z
N MET A 1 -19.50 29.49 8.60
CA MET A 1 -18.66 28.43 9.18
C MET A 1 -17.24 28.73 8.77
N GLU A 2 -16.29 28.63 9.70
CA GLU A 2 -14.88 28.87 9.39
C GLU A 2 -14.13 27.55 9.62
N HIS A 3 -13.24 27.22 8.70
CA HIS A 3 -12.37 26.04 8.77
C HIS A 3 -10.93 26.50 8.56
N TYR A 4 -10.03 26.04 9.42
CA TYR A 4 -8.61 26.37 9.36
C TYR A 4 -7.77 25.10 9.37
N ASP A 5 -6.91 24.95 8.35
CA ASP A 5 -5.83 23.96 8.35
C ASP A 5 -4.78 24.40 9.39
N TRP A 6 -4.64 23.64 10.47
CA TRP A 6 -3.92 24.05 11.68
C TRP A 6 -2.58 23.34 11.83
N ASN A 7 -1.85 23.18 10.72
CA ASN A 7 -0.63 22.38 10.65
C ASN A 7 0.68 23.17 10.79
N GLU A 8 0.63 24.50 10.66
CA GLU A 8 1.80 25.39 10.78
C GLU A 8 1.99 25.97 12.18
N GLY A 9 3.13 26.58 12.51
CA GLY A 9 3.30 27.34 13.76
C GLY A 9 3.20 26.53 15.06
N TRP A 10 3.37 25.21 14.97
CA TRP A 10 3.56 24.36 16.14
C TRP A 10 5.00 24.41 16.63
N LEU A 11 5.14 24.29 17.94
CA LEU A 11 6.42 24.22 18.63
C LEU A 11 6.51 22.85 19.32
N PHE A 12 7.65 22.18 19.13
CA PHE A 12 7.91 20.85 19.64
C PHE A 12 8.96 20.86 20.75
N ALA A 13 8.70 20.09 21.80
CA ALA A 13 9.63 19.76 22.86
C ALA A 13 9.86 18.23 22.87
N PRO A 14 11.10 17.75 22.75
CA PRO A 14 11.41 16.32 22.72
C PRO A 14 11.09 15.59 24.03
N THR A 15 10.97 16.34 25.13
CA THR A 15 10.53 15.88 26.44
C THR A 15 9.39 16.78 26.90
N PHE A 16 8.30 16.19 27.40
CA PHE A 16 7.19 16.96 27.94
C PHE A 16 7.60 17.66 29.25
N ASP A 17 7.48 18.98 29.27
CA ASP A 17 7.59 19.79 30.48
C ASP A 17 6.20 20.35 30.84
N PRO A 18 5.71 20.23 32.08
CA PRO A 18 4.45 20.82 32.51
C PRO A 18 4.35 22.34 32.30
N ALA A 19 5.47 23.04 32.17
CA ALA A 19 5.49 24.46 31.86
C ALA A 19 5.00 24.75 30.43
N LEU A 20 5.05 23.77 29.52
CA LEU A 20 4.58 23.86 28.13
C LEU A 20 3.09 24.22 28.04
N VAL A 21 2.28 23.74 29.00
CA VAL A 21 0.83 23.98 29.01
C VAL A 21 0.47 25.38 29.54
N ARG A 22 1.42 26.09 30.15
CA ARG A 22 1.19 27.41 30.77
C ARG A 22 1.22 28.51 29.70
N PRO A 23 0.31 29.51 29.76
CA PRO A 23 0.32 30.64 28.84
C PRO A 23 1.65 31.40 28.80
N GLU A 24 2.29 31.58 29.95
CA GLU A 24 3.50 32.39 30.10
C GLU A 24 4.78 31.66 29.68
N CYS A 25 4.72 30.32 29.60
CA CYS A 25 5.80 29.37 29.33
C CYS A 25 7.24 29.91 29.49
N PRO A 26 7.98 29.51 30.55
CA PRO A 26 9.37 29.92 30.75
C PRO A 26 10.25 29.46 29.57
N GLU A 27 11.51 29.91 29.55
CA GLU A 27 12.51 29.62 28.51
C GLU A 27 12.78 28.12 28.30
N LEU A 28 11.85 27.44 27.64
CA LEU A 28 12.00 26.09 27.11
C LEU A 28 12.61 26.18 25.72
N SER A 29 13.57 25.30 25.44
CA SER A 29 14.06 25.12 24.07
C SER A 29 12.97 24.41 23.27
N LEU A 30 12.33 25.14 22.37
CA LEU A 30 11.26 24.64 21.51
C LEU A 30 11.67 24.74 20.04
N THR A 31 11.41 23.71 19.27
CA THR A 31 11.70 23.68 17.83
C THR A 31 10.43 23.94 17.03
N PRO A 32 10.41 24.91 16.09
CA PRO A 32 9.31 25.05 15.14
C PRO A 32 9.16 23.80 14.28
N VAL A 33 7.93 23.30 14.16
CA VAL A 33 7.61 22.12 13.36
C VAL A 33 6.35 22.35 12.53
N ARG A 34 6.30 21.69 11.38
CA ARG A 34 5.12 21.62 10.50
C ARG A 34 4.53 20.23 10.62
N LEU A 35 3.20 20.13 10.67
CA LEU A 35 2.51 18.84 10.73
C LEU A 35 2.19 18.32 9.32
N PRO A 36 2.23 16.99 9.08
CA PRO A 36 2.64 15.90 9.98
C PRO A 36 4.07 15.96 10.51
N HIS A 37 4.28 15.52 11.76
CA HIS A 37 5.60 15.51 12.40
C HIS A 37 5.87 14.21 13.16
N THR A 38 7.09 13.67 13.02
CA THR A 38 7.59 12.54 13.81
C THR A 38 8.47 13.02 14.96
N VAL A 39 8.34 12.43 16.14
CA VAL A 39 9.13 12.82 17.33
C VAL A 39 10.63 12.64 17.13
N LYS A 40 11.02 11.66 16.32
CA LYS A 40 12.42 11.32 16.06
C LYS A 40 12.52 10.53 14.75
N PRO A 41 13.23 11.05 13.74
CA PRO A 41 13.58 10.26 12.58
C PRO A 41 14.54 9.13 12.98
N LEU A 42 14.31 7.92 12.46
CA LEU A 42 15.16 6.76 12.71
C LEU A 42 16.12 6.51 11.54
N PRO A 43 17.31 5.92 11.76
CA PRO A 43 18.12 5.38 10.68
C PRO A 43 17.36 4.37 9.82
N TYR A 44 17.80 4.17 8.56
CA TYR A 44 17.17 3.26 7.61
C TYR A 44 17.06 1.82 8.15
N ASN A 45 18.16 1.30 8.70
CA ASN A 45 18.25 0.02 9.36
C ASN A 45 19.18 0.12 10.58
N TYR A 46 19.28 -0.94 11.38
CA TYR A 46 20.02 -0.98 12.65
C TYR A 46 19.65 0.18 13.60
N CYS A 47 18.42 0.67 13.51
CA CYS A 47 17.92 1.73 14.40
C CYS A 47 17.68 1.19 15.82
N ASN A 48 17.71 2.09 16.81
CA ASN A 48 17.21 1.79 18.15
C ASN A 48 15.72 2.13 18.21
N GLU A 49 14.87 1.12 18.30
CA GLU A 49 13.42 1.26 18.38
C GLU A 49 12.95 2.07 19.62
N ASN A 50 13.78 2.19 20.66
CA ASN A 50 13.44 3.00 21.83
C ASN A 50 13.58 4.51 21.57
N ASP A 51 14.23 4.93 20.48
CA ASP A 51 14.51 6.35 20.22
C ASP A 51 13.23 7.17 19.98
N TYR A 52 12.16 6.55 19.46
CA TYR A 52 10.85 7.20 19.29
C TYR A 52 9.95 7.10 20.52
N GLN A 53 10.24 6.19 21.47
CA GLN A 53 9.40 5.94 22.64
C GLN A 53 9.58 7.03 23.69
N ARG A 54 9.04 8.22 23.40
CA ARG A 54 9.22 9.45 24.18
C ARG A 54 7.89 9.97 24.70
N LEU A 55 7.94 10.56 25.90
CA LEU A 55 6.91 11.47 26.36
C LEU A 55 7.29 12.89 25.94
N CYS A 56 6.65 13.39 24.89
CA CYS A 56 6.98 14.66 24.25
C CYS A 56 5.83 15.68 24.34
N GLY A 57 6.12 16.92 23.95
CA GLY A 57 5.18 18.02 24.04
C GLY A 57 5.08 18.80 22.74
N TYR A 58 3.86 19.15 22.36
CA TYR A 58 3.59 20.11 21.29
C TYR A 58 2.83 21.29 21.86
N ARG A 59 3.10 22.51 21.39
CA ARG A 59 2.30 23.69 21.72
C ARG A 59 2.09 24.59 20.52
N ARG A 60 0.98 25.30 20.51
CA ARG A 60 0.66 26.32 19.53
C ARG A 60 -0.01 27.51 20.23
N GLU A 61 0.46 28.70 19.87
CA GLU A 61 -0.17 29.96 20.23
C GLU A 61 -1.10 30.43 19.12
N PHE A 62 -2.23 31.01 19.50
CA PHE A 62 -3.15 31.64 18.56
C PHE A 62 -3.99 32.71 19.26
N PHE A 63 -4.51 33.65 18.48
CA PHE A 63 -5.47 34.63 18.97
C PHE A 63 -6.89 34.10 18.75
N ALA A 64 -7.73 34.13 19.78
CA ALA A 64 -9.15 33.80 19.66
C ALA A 64 -9.95 35.11 19.55
N PRO A 65 -10.53 35.45 18.39
CA PRO A 65 -11.29 36.69 18.20
C PRO A 65 -12.53 36.77 19.09
N LYS A 66 -13.02 37.99 19.38
CA LYS A 66 -14.23 38.19 20.21
C LYS A 66 -15.50 37.74 19.49
N GLU A 67 -15.44 37.71 18.17
CA GLU A 67 -16.48 37.31 17.21
C GLU A 67 -16.87 35.83 17.39
N TRP A 68 -16.01 35.02 18.02
CA TRP A 68 -16.31 33.64 18.37
C TRP A 68 -17.24 33.51 19.60
N LEU A 69 -17.66 34.61 20.22
CA LEU A 69 -18.61 34.57 21.33
C LEU A 69 -19.93 33.90 20.88
N GLY A 70 -20.34 32.85 21.60
CA GLY A 70 -21.53 32.07 21.27
C GLY A 70 -21.35 31.10 20.09
N ARG A 71 -20.11 30.90 19.60
CA ARG A 71 -19.75 29.86 18.63
C ARG A 71 -19.19 28.62 19.32
N THR A 72 -19.15 27.51 18.61
CA THR A 72 -18.44 26.30 19.04
C THR A 72 -17.10 26.21 18.31
N VAL A 73 -16.01 26.05 19.07
CA VAL A 73 -14.65 25.94 18.55
C VAL A 73 -14.16 24.50 18.72
N LEU A 74 -14.01 23.79 17.61
CA LEU A 74 -13.62 22.37 17.59
C LEU A 74 -12.24 22.20 16.98
N LEU A 75 -11.35 21.52 17.71
CA LEU A 75 -10.01 21.17 17.26
C LEU A 75 -9.96 19.68 16.95
N THR A 76 -9.71 19.30 15.70
CA THR A 76 -9.64 17.90 15.27
C THR A 76 -8.21 17.51 14.98
N PHE A 77 -7.73 16.45 15.63
CA PHE A 77 -6.46 15.81 15.32
C PHE A 77 -6.73 14.57 14.47
N GLY A 78 -6.02 14.42 13.34
CA GLY A 78 -6.17 13.26 12.46
C GLY A 78 -5.60 11.97 13.05
N ALA A 79 -4.53 12.08 13.86
CA ALA A 79 -3.96 11.03 14.70
C ALA A 79 -2.81 11.61 15.54
N VAL A 80 -2.64 11.09 16.76
CA VAL A 80 -1.50 11.41 17.64
C VAL A 80 -1.01 10.11 18.25
N ALA A 81 0.22 9.72 17.94
CA ALA A 81 0.82 8.49 18.47
C ALA A 81 1.29 8.67 19.93
N HIS A 82 0.90 7.85 20.91
CA HIS A 82 -0.21 6.89 20.92
C HIS A 82 -1.26 7.21 22.00
N ASP A 83 -0.86 7.93 23.05
CA ASP A 83 -1.74 8.53 24.06
C ASP A 83 -1.58 10.05 24.03
N ALA A 84 -2.69 10.75 23.83
CA ALA A 84 -2.72 12.20 23.70
C ALA A 84 -3.56 12.82 24.83
N THR A 85 -2.97 13.78 25.53
CA THR A 85 -3.72 14.66 26.44
C THR A 85 -3.63 16.10 25.96
N VAL A 86 -4.78 16.72 25.69
CA VAL A 86 -4.87 18.08 25.17
C VAL A 86 -5.20 19.06 26.29
N PHE A 87 -4.49 20.18 26.30
CA PHE A 87 -4.61 21.27 27.24
C PHE A 87 -4.90 22.58 26.50
N CYS A 88 -5.71 23.44 27.10
CA CYS A 88 -5.93 24.81 26.65
C CYS A 88 -5.75 25.76 27.84
N ASN A 89 -4.82 26.71 27.72
CA ASN A 89 -4.48 27.68 28.77
C ASN A 89 -4.22 27.03 30.15
N GLY A 90 -3.50 25.90 30.16
CA GLY A 90 -3.18 25.12 31.35
C GLY A 90 -4.27 24.14 31.82
N ARG A 91 -5.51 24.24 31.31
CA ARG A 91 -6.61 23.33 31.66
C ARG A 91 -6.60 22.11 30.76
N ARG A 92 -6.63 20.90 31.33
CA ARG A 92 -6.88 19.67 30.57
C ARG A 92 -8.30 19.70 29.98
N VAL A 93 -8.41 19.54 28.66
CA VAL A 93 -9.70 19.60 27.94
C VAL A 93 -10.09 18.25 27.33
N PHE A 94 -9.13 17.39 27.01
CA PHE A 94 -9.43 16.09 26.39
C PHE A 94 -8.30 15.07 26.59
N HIS A 95 -8.65 13.80 26.45
CA HIS A 95 -7.72 12.66 26.44
C HIS A 95 -8.18 11.66 25.36
N HIS A 96 -7.24 11.11 24.60
CA HIS A 96 -7.48 10.09 23.58
C HIS A 96 -6.38 9.03 23.63
N GLY A 97 -6.79 7.76 23.72
CA GLY A 97 -5.90 6.61 23.92
C GLY A 97 -5.73 5.74 22.67
N CYS A 98 -5.79 6.33 21.46
CA CYS A 98 -5.53 5.61 20.23
C CYS A 98 -4.59 6.38 19.30
N GLY A 99 -3.52 5.71 18.88
CA GLY A 99 -2.54 6.29 17.97
C GLY A 99 -3.00 6.43 16.52
N TYR A 100 -4.16 5.93 16.09
CA TYR A 100 -4.46 5.70 14.66
C TYR A 100 -5.75 6.31 14.14
N THR A 101 -6.60 6.79 15.03
CA THR A 101 -7.93 7.33 14.71
C THR A 101 -7.97 8.82 15.01
N ALA A 102 -8.81 9.54 14.26
CA ALA A 102 -9.00 10.96 14.52
C ALA A 102 -9.84 11.19 15.78
N PHE A 103 -9.65 12.32 16.45
CA PHE A 103 -10.47 12.77 17.57
C PHE A 103 -10.65 14.28 17.55
N THR A 104 -11.80 14.74 18.08
CA THR A 104 -12.19 16.16 18.11
C THR A 104 -12.33 16.63 19.55
N VAL A 105 -11.74 17.80 19.83
CA VAL A 105 -11.71 18.45 21.14
C VAL A 105 -12.54 19.73 21.07
N ASP A 106 -13.49 19.90 21.99
CA ASP A 106 -14.21 21.15 22.16
C ASP A 106 -13.41 22.13 23.03
N LEU A 107 -12.92 23.22 22.42
CA LEU A 107 -12.15 24.26 23.09
C LEU A 107 -13.02 25.37 23.66
N THR A 108 -14.30 25.46 23.28
CA THR A 108 -15.19 26.61 23.48
C THR A 108 -15.14 27.14 24.91
N GLY A 109 -15.31 26.26 25.90
CA GLY A 109 -15.34 26.63 27.32
C GLY A 109 -13.97 26.84 27.98
N ALA A 110 -12.87 26.78 27.24
CA ALA A 110 -11.50 26.97 27.74
C ALA A 110 -10.79 28.21 27.14
N LEU A 111 -11.37 28.81 26.08
CA LEU A 111 -10.79 29.96 25.40
C LEU A 111 -10.97 31.26 26.17
N ARG A 112 -9.98 32.12 26.06
CA ARG A 112 -10.00 33.53 26.45
C ARG A 112 -10.24 34.36 25.20
N LEU A 113 -11.49 34.76 24.96
CA LEU A 113 -11.87 35.52 23.76
C LEU A 113 -11.28 36.94 23.79
N GLY A 114 -10.86 37.42 22.62
CA GLY A 114 -10.14 38.69 22.44
C GLY A 114 -8.71 38.69 22.98
N GLN A 115 -8.12 37.52 23.25
CA GLN A 115 -6.79 37.37 23.82
C GLN A 115 -6.00 36.27 23.11
N LYS A 116 -4.68 36.21 23.39
CA LYS A 116 -3.84 35.07 23.03
C LYS A 116 -4.20 33.85 23.89
N ASN A 117 -4.21 32.70 23.26
CA ASN A 117 -4.48 31.39 23.85
C ASN A 117 -3.35 30.44 23.50
N VAL A 118 -3.15 29.44 24.36
CA VAL A 118 -2.20 28.34 24.14
C VAL A 118 -2.97 27.03 24.13
N VAL A 119 -2.75 26.24 23.08
CA VAL A 119 -3.08 24.81 23.07
C VAL A 119 -1.78 24.04 23.20
N ALA A 120 -1.76 23.05 24.09
CA ALA A 120 -0.63 22.15 24.28
C ALA A 120 -1.10 20.70 24.27
N VAL A 121 -0.26 19.82 23.75
CA VAL A 121 -0.52 18.38 23.65
C VAL A 121 0.62 17.65 24.34
N ARG A 122 0.29 16.90 25.39
CA ARG A 122 1.16 15.85 25.91
C ARG A 122 0.99 14.64 25.00
N CYS A 123 2.06 14.21 24.36
CA CYS A 123 2.08 13.12 23.40
C CYS A 123 3.00 12.02 23.94
N ASP A 124 2.41 10.92 24.39
CA ASP A 124 3.12 9.76 24.92
C ASP A 124 3.24 8.70 23.83
N CYS A 125 4.45 8.54 23.30
CA CYS A 125 4.77 7.61 22.21
C CYS A 125 5.34 6.29 22.73
N ARG A 126 5.34 6.07 24.05
CA ARG A 126 5.83 4.83 24.66
C ARG A 126 4.84 3.70 24.43
N GLU A 127 5.36 2.49 24.39
CA GLU A 127 4.55 1.29 24.22
C GLU A 127 3.95 0.89 25.57
N ASP A 128 2.71 1.33 25.84
CA ASP A 128 2.00 1.09 27.10
C ASP A 128 1.10 -0.15 27.01
N LEU A 129 1.19 -1.04 28.01
CA LEU A 129 0.46 -2.30 28.07
C LEU A 129 -1.06 -2.18 27.90
N ASN A 130 -1.65 -1.01 28.21
CA ASN A 130 -3.11 -0.80 28.12
C ASN A 130 -3.55 -0.05 26.86
N VAL A 131 -2.64 0.26 25.93
CA VAL A 131 -2.94 0.96 24.67
C VAL A 131 -2.73 -0.01 23.50
N PRO A 132 -3.78 -0.50 22.82
CA PRO A 132 -3.61 -1.29 21.60
C PRO A 132 -2.82 -0.51 20.53
N PRO A 133 -1.85 -1.14 19.84
CA PRO A 133 -1.62 -2.59 19.71
C PRO A 133 -0.65 -3.19 20.73
N PHE A 134 -0.24 -2.45 21.76
CA PHE A 134 0.83 -2.87 22.68
C PHE A 134 0.36 -3.88 23.73
N GLY A 135 1.31 -4.44 24.47
CA GLY A 135 1.11 -5.47 25.50
C GLY A 135 1.85 -6.78 25.22
N GLY A 136 2.28 -6.99 23.97
CA GLY A 136 3.12 -8.11 23.55
C GLY A 136 4.20 -7.67 22.56
N GLN A 137 4.79 -8.64 21.85
CA GLN A 137 5.68 -8.37 20.72
C GLN A 137 4.87 -7.79 19.55
N LEU A 138 5.54 -7.06 18.66
CA LEU A 138 4.92 -6.44 17.49
C LEU A 138 5.89 -6.51 16.30
N ASP A 139 5.45 -7.09 15.18
CA ASP A 139 6.23 -7.09 13.93
C ASP A 139 5.99 -5.81 13.11
N ALA A 140 6.25 -4.65 13.72
CA ALA A 140 6.24 -3.32 13.10
C ALA A 140 6.64 -2.23 14.12
N LEU A 141 7.32 -1.17 13.67
CA LEU A 141 7.48 0.02 14.49
C LEU A 141 6.24 0.92 14.42
N THR A 142 5.87 1.54 15.54
CA THR A 142 4.67 2.41 15.65
C THR A 142 4.98 3.90 15.66
N TYR A 143 6.26 4.27 15.82
CA TYR A 143 6.76 5.64 15.79
C TYR A 143 6.03 6.56 16.79
N GLY A 144 6.12 7.88 16.61
CA GLY A 144 5.56 8.85 17.55
C GLY A 144 5.29 10.22 16.95
N GLY A 145 4.41 11.00 17.59
CA GLY A 145 4.14 12.40 17.26
C GLY A 145 2.75 12.68 16.72
N ILE A 146 2.52 13.94 16.34
CA ILE A 146 1.30 14.35 15.63
C ILE A 146 1.54 14.11 14.14
N TYR A 147 1.36 12.86 13.73
CA TYR A 147 1.78 12.37 12.41
C TYR A 147 0.67 12.44 11.35
N ARG A 148 -0.48 13.04 11.67
CA ARG A 148 -1.52 13.42 10.70
C ARG A 148 -1.95 14.86 10.92
N ALA A 149 -2.66 15.41 9.93
CA ALA A 149 -3.12 16.79 9.92
C ALA A 149 -4.02 17.14 11.12
N VAL A 150 -4.06 18.43 11.45
CA VAL A 150 -4.88 19.04 12.49
C VAL A 150 -5.72 20.16 11.87
N SER A 151 -6.99 20.27 12.24
CA SER A 151 -7.88 21.34 11.79
C SER A 151 -8.63 22.02 12.93
N LEU A 152 -8.99 23.28 12.74
CA LEU A 152 -9.84 24.04 13.66
C LEU A 152 -11.11 24.48 12.94
N ASP A 153 -12.27 24.14 13.50
CA ASP A 153 -13.59 24.46 12.97
C ASP A 153 -14.34 25.41 13.91
N ILE A 154 -14.88 26.51 13.38
CA ILE A 154 -15.75 27.45 14.10
C ILE A 154 -17.19 27.28 13.61
N LYS A 155 -17.99 26.61 14.45
CA LYS A 155 -19.36 26.21 14.14
C LYS A 155 -20.39 27.02 14.93
N GLU A 156 -21.64 26.95 14.47
CA GLU A 156 -22.78 27.34 15.31
C GLU A 156 -22.92 26.35 16.47
N PRO A 157 -23.55 26.72 17.61
CA PRO A 157 -23.80 25.81 18.73
C PRO A 157 -24.57 24.55 18.35
N ALA A 158 -25.45 24.66 17.34
CA ALA A 158 -26.18 23.55 16.76
C ALA A 158 -25.51 23.14 15.45
N TYR A 159 -25.02 21.90 15.37
CA TYR A 159 -24.21 21.42 14.25
C TYR A 159 -24.36 19.92 13.97
N LEU A 160 -23.95 19.49 12.77
CA LEU A 160 -23.87 18.10 12.31
C LEU A 160 -22.57 17.48 12.81
N ARG A 161 -22.68 16.53 13.75
CA ARG A 161 -21.54 15.72 14.21
C ARG A 161 -21.17 14.67 13.18
N ASP A 162 -22.17 14.03 12.58
CA ASP A 162 -21.98 12.80 11.82
C ASP A 162 -22.98 12.69 10.66
N VAL A 163 -22.52 12.13 9.54
CA VAL A 163 -23.32 11.85 8.34
C VAL A 163 -22.86 10.50 7.79
N PHE A 164 -23.80 9.57 7.67
CA PHE A 164 -23.58 8.25 7.12
C PHE A 164 -24.58 7.97 6.00
N ILE A 165 -24.11 7.47 4.86
CA ILE A 165 -24.96 7.07 3.75
C ILE A 165 -24.78 5.58 3.42
N GLU A 166 -25.90 4.86 3.41
CA GLU A 166 -26.03 3.54 2.81
C GLU A 166 -26.48 3.76 1.36
N ALA A 167 -25.75 3.22 0.38
CA ALA A 167 -26.05 3.42 -1.05
C ALA A 167 -25.84 2.13 -1.85
N LYS A 168 -26.91 1.59 -2.43
CA LYS A 168 -26.90 0.32 -3.18
C LYS A 168 -26.66 0.53 -4.67
N ALA A 169 -26.15 -0.48 -5.36
CA ALA A 169 -25.86 -0.39 -6.80
C ALA A 169 -27.08 0.02 -7.65
N GLU A 170 -28.30 -0.29 -7.21
CA GLU A 170 -29.54 0.01 -7.91
C GLU A 170 -30.01 1.47 -7.75
N GLY A 171 -29.35 2.26 -6.88
CA GLY A 171 -29.65 3.67 -6.66
C GLY A 171 -30.43 3.98 -5.38
N ASP A 172 -30.87 2.95 -4.64
CA ASP A 172 -31.49 3.11 -3.33
C ASP A 172 -30.48 3.62 -2.30
N PHE A 173 -30.89 4.59 -1.48
CA PHE A 173 -30.05 5.12 -0.42
C PHE A 173 -30.80 5.44 0.88
N ARG A 174 -30.04 5.49 1.97
CA ARG A 174 -30.50 5.91 3.29
C ARG A 174 -29.43 6.75 3.98
N ILE A 175 -29.79 7.94 4.43
CA ILE A 175 -28.88 8.91 5.05
C ILE A 175 -29.22 9.03 6.53
N TYR A 176 -28.25 8.78 7.38
CA TYR A 176 -28.32 8.94 8.82
C TYR A 176 -27.46 10.13 9.24
N THR A 177 -27.93 10.87 10.23
CA THR A 177 -27.23 12.04 10.75
C THR A 177 -27.22 12.02 12.27
N ALA A 178 -26.15 12.54 12.87
CA ALA A 178 -26.15 12.89 14.29
C ALA A 178 -25.84 14.37 14.45
N THR A 179 -26.60 15.04 15.32
CA THR A 179 -26.45 16.47 15.60
C THR A 179 -26.07 16.73 17.05
N VAL A 180 -25.49 17.90 17.32
CA VAL A 180 -25.18 18.42 18.65
C VAL A 180 -25.83 19.80 18.80
N GLY A 181 -26.21 20.18 20.04
CA GLY A 181 -26.81 21.47 20.35
C GLY A 181 -28.35 21.50 20.28
N GLU A 182 -28.93 22.70 20.34
CA GLU A 182 -30.38 22.91 20.26
C GLU A 182 -30.88 22.87 18.81
N THR A 183 -31.43 21.72 18.42
CA THR A 183 -31.90 21.46 17.06
C THR A 183 -33.42 21.33 16.94
N VAL A 184 -34.17 21.60 18.02
CA VAL A 184 -35.64 21.61 17.98
C VAL A 184 -36.13 22.61 16.93
N GLY A 185 -37.06 22.17 16.09
CA GLY A 185 -37.59 22.97 14.98
C GLY A 185 -36.64 23.12 13.77
N CYS A 186 -35.46 22.52 13.78
CA CYS A 186 -34.60 22.46 12.60
C CYS A 186 -35.06 21.37 11.63
N THR A 187 -34.60 21.45 10.38
CA THR A 187 -34.80 20.46 9.32
C THR A 187 -33.48 20.09 8.67
N LEU A 188 -33.43 18.94 7.99
CA LEU A 188 -32.28 18.50 7.22
C LEU A 188 -32.57 18.63 5.73
N GLN A 189 -31.60 19.13 4.99
CA GLN A 189 -31.59 19.09 3.52
C GLN A 189 -30.36 18.32 3.06
N ALA A 190 -30.56 17.27 2.26
CA ALA A 190 -29.51 16.48 1.64
C ALA A 190 -29.47 16.75 0.13
N GLU A 191 -28.33 17.21 -0.37
CA GLU A 191 -28.04 17.38 -1.79
C GLU A 191 -27.07 16.29 -2.24
N ILE A 192 -27.52 15.40 -3.14
CA ILE A 192 -26.63 14.45 -3.83
C ILE A 192 -26.23 15.04 -5.17
N ARG A 193 -24.93 15.15 -5.40
CA ARG A 193 -24.33 15.61 -6.64
C ARG A 193 -23.61 14.47 -7.35
N SER A 194 -23.97 14.27 -8.61
CA SER A 194 -23.30 13.35 -9.52
C SER A 194 -21.96 13.92 -10.03
N PRO A 195 -21.04 13.08 -10.51
CA PRO A 195 -19.79 13.57 -11.11
C PRO A 195 -20.03 14.39 -12.39
N ALA A 196 -21.16 14.18 -13.09
CA ALA A 196 -21.57 14.98 -14.23
C ALA A 196 -22.17 16.35 -13.85
N GLY A 197 -22.29 16.65 -12.55
CA GLY A 197 -22.80 17.93 -12.04
C GLY A 197 -24.31 17.99 -11.79
N SER A 198 -25.07 16.97 -12.20
CA SER A 198 -26.50 16.84 -11.89
C SER A 198 -26.72 16.76 -10.37
N ARG A 199 -27.81 17.38 -9.88
CA ARG A 199 -28.11 17.52 -8.44
C ARG A 199 -29.51 17.00 -8.15
N ALA A 200 -29.66 16.29 -7.03
CA ALA A 200 -30.93 15.87 -6.46
C ALA A 200 -30.99 16.32 -5.00
N VAL A 201 -32.11 16.92 -4.58
CA VAL A 201 -32.29 17.48 -3.24
C VAL A 201 -33.42 16.75 -2.54
N TYR A 202 -33.17 16.37 -1.29
CA TYR A 202 -34.10 15.67 -0.41
C TYR A 202 -34.19 16.42 0.92
N SER A 203 -35.37 16.47 1.52
CA SER A 203 -35.58 17.06 2.84
C SER A 203 -36.01 15.98 3.82
N GLY A 204 -35.62 16.13 5.08
CA GLY A 204 -36.01 15.20 6.15
C GLY A 204 -36.06 15.83 7.53
N GLU A 205 -36.71 15.12 8.44
CA GLU A 205 -36.75 15.43 9.86
C GLU A 205 -35.51 14.86 10.55
N LEU A 206 -35.01 15.53 11.61
CA LEU A 206 -33.77 15.12 12.28
C LEU A 206 -33.81 13.73 12.92
N SER A 207 -34.99 13.28 13.34
CA SER A 207 -35.19 12.01 14.05
C SER A 207 -35.26 10.79 13.13
N LEU A 208 -35.38 11.00 11.81
CA LEU A 208 -35.60 9.95 10.84
C LEU A 208 -34.52 9.99 9.76
N PRO A 209 -34.05 8.82 9.28
CA PRO A 209 -33.15 8.79 8.15
C PRO A 209 -33.87 9.23 6.88
N ILE A 210 -33.19 10.04 6.06
CA ILE A 210 -33.67 10.41 4.72
C ILE A 210 -33.51 9.19 3.83
N THR A 211 -34.61 8.75 3.22
CA THR A 211 -34.63 7.61 2.29
C THR A 211 -35.04 8.09 0.90
N GLY A 212 -34.48 7.46 -0.13
CA GLY A 212 -34.82 7.78 -1.50
C GLY A 212 -34.15 6.84 -2.48
N THR A 213 -34.47 7.04 -3.76
CA THR A 213 -33.89 6.30 -4.88
C THR A 213 -33.43 7.33 -5.91
N LEU A 214 -32.16 7.26 -6.30
CA LEU A 214 -31.63 8.04 -7.39
C LEU A 214 -31.64 7.19 -8.67
N ASN A 215 -32.41 7.60 -9.67
CA ASN A 215 -32.48 6.88 -10.94
C ASN A 215 -31.19 7.08 -11.77
N ASN A 216 -30.86 6.10 -12.61
CA ASN A 216 -29.72 6.14 -13.54
C ASN A 216 -28.37 6.41 -12.84
N VAL A 217 -28.15 5.82 -11.67
CA VAL A 217 -26.83 5.85 -11.03
C VAL A 217 -25.80 5.05 -11.83
N HIS A 218 -24.55 5.47 -11.75
CA HIS A 218 -23.41 4.70 -12.22
C HIS A 218 -22.76 4.03 -10.99
N PRO A 219 -22.87 2.70 -10.85
CA PRO A 219 -22.35 2.01 -9.68
C PRO A 219 -20.82 2.11 -9.61
N TRP A 220 -20.30 2.33 -8.40
CA TRP A 220 -18.88 2.25 -8.14
C TRP A 220 -18.40 0.81 -8.33
N SER A 221 -17.29 0.64 -9.04
CA SER A 221 -16.65 -0.66 -9.30
C SER A 221 -15.13 -0.51 -9.45
N LEU A 222 -14.43 -1.63 -9.60
CA LEU A 222 -12.96 -1.66 -9.79
C LEU A 222 -12.48 -0.95 -11.07
N GLU A 223 -13.31 -0.92 -12.10
CA GLU A 223 -13.01 -0.34 -13.42
C GLU A 223 -13.65 1.02 -13.63
N HIS A 224 -14.82 1.23 -13.00
CA HIS A 224 -15.57 2.48 -13.04
C HIS A 224 -15.80 2.96 -11.60
N PRO A 225 -14.80 3.60 -10.97
CA PRO A 225 -14.89 4.08 -9.59
C PRO A 225 -15.69 5.38 -9.50
N THR A 226 -16.98 5.33 -9.85
CA THR A 226 -17.83 6.51 -9.89
C THR A 226 -18.17 7.00 -8.47
N LEU A 227 -17.88 8.28 -8.20
CA LEU A 227 -18.08 8.90 -6.89
C LEU A 227 -19.10 10.04 -6.97
N TYR A 228 -19.93 10.09 -5.94
CA TYR A 228 -20.94 11.11 -5.71
C TYR A 228 -20.57 11.90 -4.46
N THR A 229 -21.09 13.12 -4.39
CA THR A 229 -20.94 13.98 -3.21
C THR A 229 -22.31 14.15 -2.56
N LEU A 230 -22.39 13.86 -1.26
CA LEU A 230 -23.55 14.17 -0.43
C LEU A 230 -23.22 15.36 0.45
N THR A 231 -23.98 16.45 0.30
CA THR A 231 -23.92 17.63 1.17
C THR A 231 -25.19 17.68 2.01
N VAL A 232 -25.06 17.59 3.33
CA VAL A 232 -26.18 17.71 4.27
C VAL A 232 -26.10 19.06 4.96
N ARG A 233 -27.22 19.79 4.97
CA ARG A 233 -27.38 21.09 5.65
C ARG A 233 -28.36 20.93 6.81
N LEU A 234 -27.99 21.47 7.97
CA LEU A 234 -28.88 21.66 9.11
C LEU A 234 -29.49 23.06 9.01
N ILE A 235 -30.80 23.14 8.82
CA ILE A 235 -31.51 24.40 8.52
C ILE A 235 -32.46 24.73 9.66
N ARG A 236 -32.39 25.97 10.16
CA ARG A 236 -33.42 26.54 11.02
C ARG A 236 -34.40 27.34 10.15
N PRO A 237 -35.67 26.92 10.05
CA PRO A 237 -36.67 27.66 9.32
C PRO A 237 -36.81 29.08 9.85
N GLY A 238 -36.99 30.03 8.94
CA GLY A 238 -37.29 31.41 9.33
C GLY A 238 -38.66 31.54 10.01
N THR A 239 -38.79 32.43 10.98
CA THR A 239 -40.09 32.80 11.58
C THR A 239 -40.41 34.27 11.28
N GLY A 240 -41.70 34.60 11.13
CA GLY A 240 -42.16 35.99 10.97
C GLY A 240 -41.68 36.70 9.69
N GLY A 241 -41.42 35.97 8.59
CA GLY A 241 -40.97 36.53 7.31
C GLY A 241 -39.45 36.63 7.13
N LEU A 242 -38.65 36.14 8.09
CA LEU A 242 -37.20 35.98 7.93
C LEU A 242 -36.87 34.77 7.04
N PRO A 243 -35.73 34.78 6.32
CA PRO A 243 -35.29 33.64 5.52
C PRO A 243 -34.78 32.49 6.39
N ASP A 244 -34.79 31.29 5.82
CA ASP A 244 -34.18 30.10 6.43
C ASP A 244 -32.67 30.32 6.67
N ARG A 245 -32.19 29.84 7.82
CA ARG A 245 -30.78 29.96 8.20
C ARG A 245 -30.12 28.59 8.21
N VAL A 246 -29.08 28.41 7.41
CA VAL A 246 -28.19 27.24 7.48
C VAL A 246 -27.29 27.38 8.71
N LEU A 247 -27.38 26.43 9.64
CA LEU A 247 -26.59 26.40 10.87
C LEU A 247 -25.26 25.66 10.68
N ASP A 248 -25.29 24.54 9.96
CA ASP A 248 -24.11 23.75 9.64
C ASP A 248 -24.29 23.03 8.30
N GLU A 249 -23.17 22.69 7.66
CA GLU A 249 -23.09 21.90 6.45
C GLU A 249 -21.97 20.86 6.60
N LYS A 250 -22.25 19.61 6.24
CA LYS A 250 -21.25 18.54 6.18
C LYS A 250 -21.32 17.85 4.83
N THR A 251 -20.17 17.68 4.21
CA THR A 251 -20.03 17.04 2.90
C THR A 251 -19.26 15.74 3.04
N VAL A 252 -19.77 14.67 2.43
CA VAL A 252 -19.11 13.35 2.36
C VAL A 252 -19.12 12.84 0.92
N ARG A 253 -18.06 12.14 0.53
CA ARG A 253 -18.01 11.39 -0.74
C ARG A 253 -18.49 9.98 -0.51
N PHE A 254 -19.16 9.40 -1.50
CA PHE A 254 -19.63 8.02 -1.46
C PHE A 254 -19.77 7.44 -2.88
N GLY A 255 -20.04 6.15 -2.98
CA GLY A 255 -20.35 5.48 -4.25
C GLY A 255 -21.49 4.48 -4.07
N PHE A 256 -22.34 4.35 -5.09
CA PHE A 256 -23.42 3.36 -5.12
C PHE A 256 -22.82 1.98 -5.43
N ARG A 257 -22.89 1.03 -4.50
CA ARG A 257 -22.43 -0.34 -4.76
C ARG A 257 -23.02 -1.36 -3.80
N THR A 258 -23.00 -2.62 -4.20
CA THR A 258 -23.46 -3.75 -3.38
C THR A 258 -22.33 -4.77 -3.24
N VAL A 259 -21.96 -5.13 -2.01
CA VAL A 259 -20.93 -6.13 -1.71
C VAL A 259 -21.58 -7.33 -1.04
N GLN A 260 -21.24 -8.54 -1.48
CA GLN A 260 -21.78 -9.78 -0.94
C GLN A 260 -20.70 -10.86 -0.88
N PHE A 261 -20.56 -11.50 0.29
CA PHE A 261 -19.83 -12.75 0.44
C PHE A 261 -20.82 -13.90 0.53
N VAL A 262 -20.60 -14.92 -0.28
CA VAL A 262 -21.35 -16.18 -0.25
C VAL A 262 -20.36 -17.35 -0.31
N ALA A 263 -20.85 -18.58 -0.13
CA ALA A 263 -20.01 -19.78 -0.20
C ALA A 263 -19.17 -19.88 -1.49
N GLY A 264 -19.64 -19.28 -2.60
CA GLY A 264 -18.97 -19.24 -3.91
C GLY A 264 -17.94 -18.12 -4.11
N GLY A 265 -17.70 -17.26 -3.11
CA GLY A 265 -16.71 -16.18 -3.16
C GLY A 265 -17.31 -14.78 -2.93
N LEU A 266 -16.58 -13.76 -3.38
CA LEU A 266 -16.95 -12.35 -3.30
C LEU A 266 -17.69 -11.89 -4.57
N TYR A 267 -18.74 -11.10 -4.39
CA TYR A 267 -19.48 -10.44 -5.46
C TYR A 267 -19.56 -8.93 -5.21
N LEU A 268 -19.27 -8.15 -6.24
CA LEU A 268 -19.43 -6.69 -6.28
C LEU A 268 -20.41 -6.35 -7.39
N ASN A 269 -21.51 -5.68 -7.03
CA ASN A 269 -22.62 -5.34 -7.96
C ASN A 269 -23.14 -6.57 -8.74
N GLY A 270 -23.22 -7.72 -8.06
CA GLY A 270 -23.66 -9.00 -8.65
C GLY A 270 -22.61 -9.73 -9.50
N GLN A 271 -21.41 -9.17 -9.70
CA GLN A 271 -20.34 -9.80 -10.47
C GLN A 271 -19.30 -10.42 -9.53
N ARG A 272 -18.85 -11.65 -9.83
CA ARG A 272 -17.81 -12.33 -9.04
C ARG A 272 -16.49 -11.57 -9.16
N VAL A 273 -15.84 -11.33 -8.02
CA VAL A 273 -14.52 -10.69 -7.92
C VAL A 273 -13.53 -11.67 -7.32
N GLU A 274 -12.40 -11.83 -7.98
CA GLU A 274 -11.25 -12.59 -7.48
C GLU A 274 -10.23 -11.60 -6.91
N LEU A 275 -9.96 -11.68 -5.61
CA LEU A 275 -9.08 -10.75 -4.90
C LEU A 275 -7.61 -11.09 -5.17
N ARG A 276 -6.89 -10.13 -5.71
CA ARG A 276 -5.43 -10.11 -5.82
C ARG A 276 -4.94 -8.89 -5.07
N GLY A 277 -4.57 -9.09 -3.81
CA GLY A 277 -4.15 -8.02 -2.92
C GLY A 277 -2.79 -8.22 -2.29
N LEU A 278 -2.36 -7.17 -1.60
CA LEU A 278 -1.15 -7.14 -0.78
C LEU A 278 -1.49 -6.46 0.55
N ASP A 279 -0.77 -6.84 1.60
CA ASP A 279 -0.76 -6.13 2.88
C ASP A 279 0.09 -4.86 2.80
N ARG A 280 -0.37 -3.78 3.43
CA ARG A 280 0.29 -2.47 3.40
C ARG A 280 0.40 -1.85 4.79
N HIS A 281 1.64 -1.61 5.21
CA HIS A 281 1.98 -0.72 6.33
C HIS A 281 1.97 0.75 5.88
N GLN A 282 1.74 1.67 6.82
CA GLN A 282 1.86 3.12 6.59
C GLN A 282 3.23 3.70 6.98
N SER A 283 4.25 2.86 7.13
CA SER A 283 5.62 3.27 7.49
C SER A 283 6.46 3.63 6.28
N TYR A 284 7.31 4.64 6.48
CA TYR A 284 8.26 5.12 5.49
C TYR A 284 9.65 5.26 6.13
N PRO A 285 10.75 5.03 5.36
CA PRO A 285 12.11 5.22 5.84
C PRO A 285 12.27 6.58 6.52
N TYR A 286 13.01 6.61 7.63
CA TYR A 286 13.30 7.80 8.43
C TYR A 286 12.10 8.38 9.18
N GLN A 287 11.03 8.75 8.46
CA GLN A 287 9.91 9.52 9.01
C GLN A 287 8.85 8.68 9.73
N GLY A 288 8.87 7.36 9.55
CA GLY A 288 7.84 6.48 10.10
C GLY A 288 6.48 6.81 9.50
N TYR A 289 5.51 7.17 10.33
CA TYR A 289 4.15 7.48 9.88
C TYR A 289 3.93 8.94 9.45
N ALA A 290 4.88 9.85 9.75
CA ALA A 290 4.71 11.29 9.54
C ALA A 290 5.00 11.70 8.08
N MET A 291 4.15 11.24 7.17
CA MET A 291 4.22 11.54 5.73
C MET A 291 2.91 12.17 5.25
N PRO A 292 2.97 13.11 4.29
CA PRO A 292 1.80 13.88 3.86
C PRO A 292 0.90 13.06 2.94
N ASP A 293 -0.28 13.61 2.67
CA ASP A 293 -1.35 12.95 1.91
C ASP A 293 -0.91 12.49 0.52
N SER A 294 -0.05 13.24 -0.17
CA SER A 294 0.47 12.88 -1.50
C SER A 294 1.18 11.52 -1.51
N ILE A 295 1.98 11.24 -0.49
CA ILE A 295 2.74 9.99 -0.37
C ILE A 295 1.83 8.82 0.04
N GLN A 296 0.80 9.08 0.83
CA GLN A 296 -0.25 8.09 1.12
C GLN A 296 -1.02 7.74 -0.16
N ARG A 297 -1.37 8.74 -0.98
CA ARG A 297 -2.05 8.55 -2.27
C ARG A 297 -1.15 7.83 -3.28
N LEU A 298 0.16 8.08 -3.26
CA LEU A 298 1.13 7.38 -4.10
C LEU A 298 1.11 5.87 -3.83
N ASP A 299 1.13 5.41 -2.57
CA ASP A 299 1.07 3.97 -2.26
C ASP A 299 -0.16 3.30 -2.91
N ALA A 300 -1.34 3.93 -2.86
CA ALA A 300 -2.55 3.42 -3.51
C ALA A 300 -2.42 3.39 -5.05
N GLN A 301 -1.75 4.37 -5.65
CA GLN A 301 -1.47 4.41 -7.08
C GLN A 301 -0.50 3.30 -7.51
N LEU A 302 0.57 3.06 -6.73
CA LEU A 302 1.53 1.99 -7.00
C LEU A 302 0.85 0.62 -6.93
N LEU A 303 0.04 0.38 -5.89
CA LEU A 303 -0.75 -0.85 -5.75
C LEU A 303 -1.66 -1.10 -6.95
N LYS A 304 -2.46 -0.10 -7.36
CA LYS A 304 -3.44 -0.27 -8.44
C LYS A 304 -2.79 -0.29 -9.83
N LYS A 305 -1.92 0.68 -10.12
CA LYS A 305 -1.43 0.96 -11.48
C LYS A 305 -0.17 0.18 -11.83
N GLU A 306 0.81 0.16 -10.92
CA GLU A 306 2.07 -0.54 -11.18
C GLU A 306 1.93 -2.03 -10.92
N LEU A 307 1.54 -2.40 -9.69
CA LEU A 307 1.40 -3.79 -9.26
C LEU A 307 0.12 -4.45 -9.79
N GLY A 308 -0.88 -3.69 -10.24
CA GLY A 308 -2.13 -4.28 -10.74
C GLY A 308 -2.97 -4.98 -9.67
N CYS A 309 -2.82 -4.62 -8.39
CA CYS A 309 -3.68 -5.14 -7.33
C CYS A 309 -5.09 -4.57 -7.46
N ASN A 310 -6.10 -5.38 -7.09
CA ASN A 310 -7.49 -4.93 -7.02
C ASN A 310 -8.01 -4.82 -5.57
N ALA A 311 -7.20 -5.27 -4.60
CA ALA A 311 -7.48 -5.13 -3.18
C ALA A 311 -6.22 -4.83 -2.37
N VAL A 312 -6.38 -4.25 -1.19
CA VAL A 312 -5.32 -4.01 -0.22
C VAL A 312 -5.86 -4.24 1.19
N ARG A 313 -5.04 -4.85 2.04
CA ARG A 313 -5.30 -4.96 3.48
C ARG A 313 -4.39 -3.98 4.22
N THR A 314 -4.95 -3.16 5.09
CA THR A 314 -4.17 -2.14 5.82
C THR A 314 -3.82 -2.66 7.21
N CYS A 315 -2.60 -3.15 7.34
CA CYS A 315 -2.10 -3.83 8.52
C CYS A 315 -1.22 -2.90 9.38
N TYR A 316 -1.26 -2.98 10.71
CA TYR A 316 -2.27 -3.62 11.55
C TYR A 316 -3.15 -2.57 12.21
N ALA A 317 -3.51 -1.52 11.46
CA ALA A 317 -4.22 -0.36 11.96
C ALA A 317 -4.91 0.44 10.84
N PRO A 318 -5.87 1.32 11.17
CA PRO A 318 -6.59 2.11 10.18
C PRO A 318 -5.66 3.10 9.43
N PRO A 319 -5.75 3.18 8.09
CA PRO A 319 -4.84 3.96 7.26
C PRO A 319 -5.15 5.46 7.31
N SER A 320 -4.32 6.30 6.67
CA SER A 320 -4.64 7.71 6.45
C SER A 320 -5.93 7.85 5.61
N PRO A 321 -6.82 8.82 5.91
CA PRO A 321 -7.97 9.15 5.06
C PRO A 321 -7.57 9.39 3.59
N ALA A 322 -6.43 10.03 3.34
CA ALA A 322 -5.95 10.29 1.98
C ALA A 322 -5.65 9.01 1.17
N PHE A 323 -5.21 7.93 1.85
CA PHE A 323 -5.05 6.63 1.22
C PHE A 323 -6.40 6.04 0.81
N LEU A 324 -7.42 6.13 1.69
CA LEU A 324 -8.78 5.66 1.41
C LEU A 324 -9.45 6.46 0.30
N ASP A 325 -9.29 7.78 0.29
CA ASP A 325 -9.78 8.65 -0.79
C ASP A 325 -9.16 8.27 -2.14
N ALA A 326 -7.86 7.96 -2.18
CA ALA A 326 -7.23 7.46 -3.39
C ALA A 326 -7.78 6.08 -3.79
N CYS A 327 -8.02 5.19 -2.83
CA CYS A 327 -8.61 3.87 -3.12
C CYS A 327 -10.01 3.99 -3.71
N ASP A 328 -10.83 4.91 -3.18
CA ASP A 328 -12.15 5.23 -3.72
C ASP A 328 -12.08 5.72 -5.16
N GLU A 329 -11.12 6.59 -5.48
CA GLU A 329 -10.93 7.16 -6.82
C GLU A 329 -10.33 6.18 -7.83
N LEU A 330 -9.54 5.22 -7.35
CA LEU A 330 -8.81 4.27 -8.18
C LEU A 330 -9.57 2.96 -8.42
N GLY A 331 -10.66 2.70 -7.68
CA GLY A 331 -11.32 1.41 -7.72
C GLY A 331 -10.45 0.31 -7.10
N LEU A 332 -9.90 0.57 -5.92
CA LEU A 332 -9.08 -0.37 -5.15
C LEU A 332 -9.85 -0.76 -3.88
N LEU A 333 -10.13 -2.05 -3.69
CA LEU A 333 -10.87 -2.54 -2.53
C LEU A 333 -10.00 -2.53 -1.26
N VAL A 334 -10.55 -2.09 -0.12
CA VAL A 334 -9.80 -1.97 1.13
C VAL A 334 -10.40 -2.85 2.22
N PHE A 335 -9.55 -3.62 2.89
CA PHE A 335 -9.85 -4.36 4.11
C PHE A 335 -9.06 -3.73 5.28
N PRO A 336 -9.64 -2.76 6.00
CA PRO A 336 -9.02 -2.18 7.18
C PRO A 336 -9.42 -2.91 8.46
N GLU A 337 -8.57 -2.79 9.47
CA GLU A 337 -8.71 -3.43 10.77
C GLU A 337 -8.35 -2.49 11.91
N MET A 338 -8.90 -2.77 13.09
CA MET A 338 -8.56 -2.02 14.30
C MET A 338 -7.10 -2.27 14.72
N PRO A 339 -6.45 -1.33 15.44
CA PRO A 339 -5.08 -1.49 15.88
C PRO A 339 -4.86 -2.77 16.69
N GLY A 340 -3.98 -3.66 16.24
CA GLY A 340 -3.67 -4.86 17.01
C GLY A 340 -2.84 -5.93 16.31
N TRP A 341 -1.91 -6.55 17.05
CA TRP A 341 -1.11 -7.69 16.58
C TRP A 341 -0.95 -8.74 17.67
N GLN A 342 -1.58 -9.91 17.48
CA GLN A 342 -1.60 -11.12 18.32
C GLN A 342 -2.08 -10.95 19.77
N HIS A 343 -1.56 -9.99 20.51
CA HIS A 343 -1.82 -9.75 21.91
C HIS A 343 -3.25 -9.27 22.17
N ILE A 344 -3.87 -9.84 23.21
CA ILE A 344 -5.12 -9.36 23.79
C ILE A 344 -4.83 -9.11 25.27
N GLY A 345 -5.01 -7.86 25.70
CA GLY A 345 -4.81 -7.46 27.09
C GLY A 345 -6.03 -7.74 27.99
N ASP A 346 -6.05 -7.09 29.14
CA ASP A 346 -7.15 -7.16 30.11
C ASP A 346 -8.43 -6.44 29.62
N GLU A 347 -9.43 -6.29 30.50
CA GLU A 347 -10.69 -5.63 30.14
C GLU A 347 -10.51 -4.13 29.79
N VAL A 348 -9.51 -3.44 30.36
CA VAL A 348 -9.23 -2.04 30.02
C VAL A 348 -8.70 -1.96 28.60
N TRP A 349 -7.74 -2.83 28.27
CA TRP A 349 -7.21 -2.95 26.92
C TRP A 349 -8.30 -3.33 25.92
N GLN A 350 -9.14 -4.32 26.24
CA GLN A 350 -10.24 -4.76 25.37
C GLN A 350 -11.30 -3.66 25.19
N ALA A 351 -11.59 -2.87 26.22
CA ALA A 351 -12.47 -1.72 26.12
C ALA A 351 -11.89 -0.64 25.20
N GLN A 352 -10.58 -0.37 25.28
CA GLN A 352 -9.91 0.56 24.37
C GLN A 352 -9.90 0.03 22.93
N ALA A 353 -9.61 -1.26 22.71
CA ALA A 353 -9.64 -1.87 21.38
C ALA A 353 -11.05 -1.82 20.76
N LEU A 354 -12.09 -2.07 21.55
CA LEU A 354 -13.48 -1.92 21.12
C LEU A 354 -13.82 -0.46 20.77
N GLN A 355 -13.28 0.51 21.52
CA GLN A 355 -13.44 1.93 21.19
C GLN A 355 -12.73 2.26 19.87
N ASN A 356 -11.50 1.79 19.66
CA ASN A 356 -10.75 1.96 18.40
C ASN A 356 -11.52 1.37 17.20
N CYS A 357 -12.16 0.21 17.40
CA CYS A 357 -13.02 -0.43 16.40
C CYS A 357 -14.21 0.46 16.01
N ARG A 358 -14.91 1.04 17.00
CA ARG A 358 -16.02 1.96 16.74
C ARG A 358 -15.57 3.22 16.02
N GLU A 359 -14.43 3.79 16.43
CA GLU A 359 -13.85 4.98 15.81
C GLU A 359 -13.51 4.73 14.35
N MET A 360 -12.83 3.62 14.04
CA MET A 360 -12.52 3.22 12.67
C MET A 360 -13.79 3.14 11.79
N VAL A 361 -14.81 2.41 12.22
CA VAL A 361 -16.04 2.23 11.42
C VAL A 361 -16.75 3.56 11.22
N CYS A 362 -16.96 4.34 12.29
CA CYS A 362 -17.64 5.62 12.20
C CYS A 362 -16.94 6.61 11.27
N GLN A 363 -15.60 6.64 11.28
CA GLN A 363 -14.82 7.55 10.47
C GLN A 363 -14.82 7.15 8.98
N TYR A 364 -14.89 5.86 8.67
CA TYR A 364 -14.59 5.37 7.32
C TYR A 364 -15.74 4.71 6.57
N ARG A 365 -16.90 4.48 7.19
CA ARG A 365 -18.06 3.78 6.57
C ARG A 365 -18.68 4.42 5.32
N ASN A 366 -18.30 5.65 4.97
CA ASN A 366 -18.74 6.27 3.70
C ASN A 366 -17.85 5.90 2.50
N HIS A 367 -16.63 5.36 2.71
CA HIS A 367 -15.73 4.99 1.63
C HIS A 367 -16.25 3.77 0.85
N PRO A 368 -16.59 3.90 -0.44
CA PRO A 368 -16.99 2.76 -1.26
C PRO A 368 -15.86 1.73 -1.44
N SER A 369 -14.59 2.12 -1.36
CA SER A 369 -13.46 1.18 -1.44
C SER A 369 -13.46 0.14 -0.33
N ILE A 370 -13.87 0.49 0.89
CA ILE A 370 -13.88 -0.46 2.00
C ILE A 370 -14.96 -1.49 1.77
N PHE A 371 -14.63 -2.78 1.74
CA PHE A 371 -15.58 -3.86 1.44
C PHE A 371 -15.72 -4.89 2.56
N LEU A 372 -14.84 -4.83 3.56
CA LEU A 372 -14.75 -5.80 4.64
C LEU A 372 -14.15 -5.12 5.88
N TRP A 373 -14.69 -5.37 7.07
CA TRP A 373 -14.16 -4.83 8.33
C TRP A 373 -13.42 -5.86 9.17
N GLY A 374 -12.23 -5.52 9.65
CA GLY A 374 -11.47 -6.34 10.61
C GLY A 374 -12.02 -6.19 12.03
N ALA A 375 -12.74 -7.22 12.49
CA ALA A 375 -13.36 -7.30 13.81
C ALA A 375 -12.46 -7.95 14.87
N ARG A 376 -11.31 -8.52 14.47
CA ARG A 376 -10.35 -9.20 15.36
C ARG A 376 -9.00 -8.51 15.37
N ILE A 377 -8.26 -8.77 16.45
CA ILE A 377 -6.84 -8.44 16.53
C ILE A 377 -6.09 -9.42 15.62
N SER A 378 -5.22 -8.92 14.76
CA SER A 378 -4.59 -9.75 13.74
C SER A 378 -3.80 -10.90 14.34
N GLY A 379 -4.05 -12.14 13.90
CA GLY A 379 -3.30 -13.32 14.33
C GLY A 379 -3.52 -13.73 15.80
N SER A 380 -4.48 -13.16 16.49
CA SER A 380 -4.77 -13.44 17.90
C SER A 380 -5.51 -14.79 18.13
N PRO A 381 -5.44 -15.36 19.35
CA PRO A 381 -6.28 -16.48 19.75
C PRO A 381 -7.79 -16.16 19.75
N ASP A 382 -8.61 -17.19 19.92
CA ASP A 382 -10.06 -17.00 20.12
C ASP A 382 -10.35 -16.34 21.48
N ASN A 383 -11.22 -15.32 21.45
CA ASN A 383 -11.81 -14.69 22.64
C ASN A 383 -13.28 -14.35 22.34
N GLU A 384 -14.17 -15.27 22.68
CA GLU A 384 -15.59 -15.18 22.32
C GLU A 384 -16.27 -13.92 22.86
N ALA A 385 -16.06 -13.61 24.13
CA ALA A 385 -16.71 -12.47 24.79
C ALA A 385 -16.30 -11.14 24.14
N PHE A 386 -15.01 -10.97 23.86
CA PHE A 386 -14.48 -9.78 23.22
C PHE A 386 -14.94 -9.66 21.76
N TYR A 387 -14.80 -10.72 20.96
CA TYR A 387 -15.11 -10.66 19.54
C TYR A 387 -16.60 -10.64 19.22
N LYS A 388 -17.45 -11.16 20.11
CA LYS A 388 -18.89 -10.91 20.01
C LYS A 388 -19.19 -9.42 20.14
N ARG A 389 -18.56 -8.72 21.08
CA ARG A 389 -18.75 -7.26 21.28
C ARG A 389 -18.27 -6.44 20.09
N THR A 390 -17.11 -6.75 19.52
CA THR A 390 -16.57 -6.02 18.35
C THR A 390 -17.41 -6.29 17.11
N ASN A 391 -17.74 -7.55 16.82
CA ASN A 391 -18.55 -7.93 15.67
C ASN A 391 -19.94 -7.28 15.70
N GLU A 392 -20.64 -7.36 16.84
CA GLU A 392 -21.94 -6.69 17.01
C GLU A 392 -21.83 -5.16 16.94
N ALA A 393 -20.73 -4.57 17.42
CA ALA A 393 -20.54 -3.12 17.31
C ALA A 393 -20.38 -2.67 15.86
N ILE A 394 -19.64 -3.43 15.04
CA ILE A 394 -19.50 -3.14 13.62
C ILE A 394 -20.86 -3.24 12.92
N HIS A 395 -21.59 -4.35 13.08
CA HIS A 395 -22.90 -4.53 12.41
C HIS A 395 -23.93 -3.47 12.82
N ARG A 396 -23.87 -2.95 14.06
CA ARG A 396 -24.73 -1.83 14.49
C ARG A 396 -24.33 -0.49 13.86
N LEU A 397 -23.04 -0.27 13.62
CA LEU A 397 -22.51 1.00 13.10
C LEU A 397 -22.48 1.06 11.57
N ASP A 398 -22.36 -0.10 10.92
CA ASP A 398 -22.38 -0.30 9.49
C ASP A 398 -22.94 -1.69 9.15
N PRO A 399 -24.26 -1.79 8.86
CA PRO A 399 -24.88 -3.05 8.45
C PRO A 399 -24.64 -3.38 6.97
N THR A 400 -23.96 -2.50 6.21
CA THR A 400 -23.83 -2.63 4.75
C THR A 400 -22.60 -3.42 4.31
N ARG A 401 -21.70 -3.74 5.25
CA ARG A 401 -20.45 -4.44 4.98
C ARG A 401 -20.29 -5.65 5.91
N PRO A 402 -19.75 -6.76 5.37
CA PRO A 402 -19.43 -7.92 6.17
C PRO A 402 -18.24 -7.66 7.11
N THR A 403 -18.15 -8.47 8.15
CA THR A 403 -16.98 -8.54 9.04
C THR A 403 -16.08 -9.73 8.71
N ALA A 404 -14.80 -9.58 9.02
CA ALA A 404 -13.80 -10.64 9.02
C ALA A 404 -12.89 -10.50 10.24
N GLY A 405 -12.04 -11.48 10.44
CA GLY A 405 -10.93 -11.36 11.38
C GLY A 405 -9.82 -12.31 11.03
N THR A 406 -8.62 -11.75 10.82
CA THR A 406 -7.44 -12.51 10.39
C THR A 406 -6.95 -13.41 11.50
N ARG A 407 -6.54 -14.63 11.13
CA ARG A 407 -6.11 -15.67 12.07
C ARG A 407 -5.23 -16.70 11.39
N SER A 408 -4.38 -17.37 12.16
CA SER A 408 -3.49 -18.43 11.65
C SER A 408 -3.88 -19.82 12.15
N THR A 409 -4.97 -19.93 12.92
CA THR A 409 -5.43 -21.21 13.49
C THR A 409 -6.54 -21.81 12.64
N ARG A 410 -6.38 -23.07 12.21
CA ARG A 410 -7.44 -23.84 11.51
C ARG A 410 -8.62 -24.06 12.44
N LYS A 411 -9.84 -24.05 11.89
CA LYS A 411 -11.10 -24.31 12.61
C LYS A 411 -11.33 -23.40 13.82
N SER A 412 -10.69 -22.22 13.85
CA SER A 412 -10.94 -21.20 14.87
C SER A 412 -12.40 -20.74 14.82
N GLN A 413 -12.92 -20.29 15.96
CA GLN A 413 -14.29 -19.82 16.10
C GLN A 413 -14.63 -18.73 15.09
N LEU A 414 -15.67 -18.96 14.28
CA LEU A 414 -16.16 -18.02 13.27
C LEU A 414 -17.41 -17.29 13.78
N LEU A 415 -17.22 -16.10 14.36
CA LEU A 415 -18.31 -15.18 14.74
C LEU A 415 -18.62 -14.18 13.62
N GLU A 416 -17.62 -13.90 12.79
CA GLU A 416 -17.65 -12.94 11.69
C GLU A 416 -18.36 -13.52 10.44
N ASP A 417 -18.60 -12.68 9.44
CA ASP A 417 -19.24 -13.10 8.19
C ASP A 417 -18.30 -13.87 7.26
N VAL A 418 -16.99 -13.56 7.34
CA VAL A 418 -15.94 -14.08 6.46
C VAL A 418 -14.77 -14.62 7.28
N TYR A 419 -14.37 -15.85 6.97
CA TYR A 419 -13.19 -16.49 7.55
C TYR A 419 -11.92 -16.04 6.80
N ALA A 420 -11.17 -15.12 7.41
CA ALA A 420 -9.90 -14.62 6.87
C ALA A 420 -8.72 -15.38 7.49
N TYR A 421 -7.97 -16.14 6.70
CA TYR A 421 -6.92 -17.05 7.15
C TYR A 421 -5.53 -16.63 6.66
N ASN A 422 -4.57 -16.57 7.58
CA ASN A 422 -3.16 -16.36 7.26
C ASN A 422 -2.56 -17.72 6.89
N ASP A 423 -2.42 -17.98 5.59
CA ASP A 423 -1.96 -19.25 5.06
C ASP A 423 -0.46 -19.23 4.78
N TYR A 424 0.29 -19.60 5.81
CA TYR A 424 1.74 -19.78 5.74
C TYR A 424 2.12 -21.26 5.48
N SER A 425 1.25 -22.08 4.89
CA SER A 425 1.52 -23.50 4.68
C SER A 425 2.51 -23.79 3.55
N TYR A 426 2.63 -22.89 2.59
CA TYR A 426 3.44 -23.14 1.40
C TYR A 426 4.94 -22.99 1.67
N ALA A 427 5.68 -24.06 1.39
CA ALA A 427 7.12 -24.19 1.60
C ALA A 427 7.91 -24.42 0.29
N GLY A 428 7.38 -23.93 -0.84
CA GLY A 428 8.04 -24.00 -2.16
C GLY A 428 7.75 -25.24 -3.00
N ARG A 429 7.07 -26.23 -2.43
CA ARG A 429 6.65 -27.47 -3.09
C ARG A 429 5.23 -27.87 -2.67
N GLY A 430 4.52 -28.57 -3.56
CA GLY A 430 3.14 -28.98 -3.32
C GLY A 430 2.14 -27.85 -3.60
N ALA A 431 0.96 -27.95 -2.97
CA ALA A 431 -0.10 -26.95 -3.11
C ALA A 431 0.31 -25.61 -2.47
N GLY A 432 0.06 -24.52 -3.19
CA GLY A 432 0.32 -23.13 -2.80
C GLY A 432 -0.57 -22.63 -1.66
N CYS A 433 -1.69 -23.28 -1.38
CA CYS A 433 -2.51 -22.98 -0.21
C CYS A 433 -3.23 -24.24 0.30
N GLU A 434 -3.67 -24.19 1.55
CA GLU A 434 -4.43 -25.27 2.14
C GLU A 434 -5.84 -25.38 1.54
N ASN A 435 -6.40 -26.59 1.58
CA ASN A 435 -7.78 -26.79 1.20
C ASN A 435 -8.70 -26.10 2.22
N ARG A 436 -9.52 -25.16 1.76
CA ARG A 436 -10.52 -24.41 2.50
C ARG A 436 -11.35 -25.30 3.41
N ALA A 437 -11.82 -26.46 2.93
CA ALA A 437 -12.63 -27.38 3.73
C ALA A 437 -11.89 -27.95 4.95
N ALA A 438 -10.56 -28.01 4.90
CA ALA A 438 -9.70 -28.38 6.04
C ALA A 438 -9.39 -27.20 6.97
N VAL A 439 -9.63 -25.96 6.52
CA VAL A 439 -9.29 -24.74 7.27
C VAL A 439 -10.50 -24.10 7.95
N THR A 440 -11.55 -23.71 7.22
CA THR A 440 -12.72 -23.02 7.80
C THR A 440 -13.63 -24.01 8.54
N PRO A 441 -14.21 -23.66 9.70
CA PRO A 441 -15.21 -24.51 10.37
C PRO A 441 -16.55 -24.56 9.60
N ASP A 442 -16.85 -23.57 8.74
CA ASP A 442 -18.08 -23.51 7.96
C ASP A 442 -17.81 -23.08 6.51
N THR A 443 -18.00 -23.99 5.57
CA THR A 443 -17.79 -23.75 4.13
C THR A 443 -18.94 -23.00 3.46
N ARG A 444 -20.03 -22.72 4.18
CA ARG A 444 -21.16 -21.91 3.69
C ARG A 444 -20.88 -20.40 3.81
N LYS A 445 -19.93 -20.03 4.67
CA LYS A 445 -19.50 -18.64 4.92
C LYS A 445 -18.41 -18.20 3.92
N GLY A 446 -18.17 -16.89 3.84
CA GLY A 446 -17.10 -16.35 3.01
C GLY A 446 -15.72 -16.81 3.49
N TYR A 447 -14.76 -16.93 2.59
CA TYR A 447 -13.37 -17.30 2.90
C TYR A 447 -12.40 -16.53 2.03
N LEU A 448 -11.31 -16.05 2.62
CA LEU A 448 -10.17 -15.47 1.92
C LEU A 448 -8.87 -15.82 2.62
N ILE A 449 -7.77 -15.76 1.88
CA ILE A 449 -6.42 -15.87 2.44
C ILE A 449 -5.94 -14.44 2.75
N SER A 450 -5.88 -14.07 4.02
CA SER A 450 -5.56 -12.69 4.44
C SER A 450 -4.08 -12.36 4.47
N GLU A 451 -3.22 -13.37 4.52
CA GLU A 451 -1.76 -13.23 4.42
C GLU A 451 -1.18 -14.53 3.86
N PHE A 452 -0.10 -14.44 3.08
CA PHE A 452 0.76 -15.57 2.71
C PHE A 452 2.16 -15.07 2.35
N GLY A 453 3.15 -15.96 2.30
CA GLY A 453 4.53 -15.59 1.95
C GLY A 453 5.27 -15.01 3.15
N GLY A 454 5.72 -13.75 3.05
CA GLY A 454 6.37 -13.05 4.15
C GLY A 454 7.53 -13.80 4.79
N GLN A 455 7.43 -14.05 6.09
CA GLN A 455 8.46 -14.72 6.90
C GLN A 455 8.83 -16.14 6.41
N ASN A 456 7.96 -16.80 5.65
CA ASN A 456 8.26 -18.12 5.10
C ASN A 456 9.40 -18.07 4.07
N PHE A 457 9.58 -16.92 3.41
CA PHE A 457 10.65 -16.74 2.43
C PHE A 457 11.04 -15.25 2.28
N PRO A 458 11.81 -14.70 3.24
CA PRO A 458 12.33 -13.33 3.12
C PRO A 458 13.30 -13.22 1.95
N ALA A 459 13.20 -12.15 1.17
CA ALA A 459 14.14 -11.88 0.08
C ALA A 459 14.52 -10.40 0.02
N LYS A 460 15.81 -10.14 0.15
CA LYS A 460 16.43 -8.83 0.03
C LYS A 460 16.57 -8.46 -1.45
N PRO A 461 16.55 -7.16 -1.79
CA PRO A 461 16.77 -6.74 -3.18
C PRO A 461 18.17 -7.10 -3.70
N PHE A 462 19.13 -7.35 -2.80
CA PHE A 462 20.51 -7.75 -3.10
C PHE A 462 20.81 -9.24 -2.84
N ASP A 463 19.79 -10.06 -2.57
CA ASP A 463 19.99 -11.51 -2.61
C ASP A 463 20.29 -11.97 -4.05
N ASP A 464 20.90 -13.15 -4.19
CA ASP A 464 21.20 -13.72 -5.49
C ASP A 464 19.93 -13.93 -6.35
N GLU A 465 20.16 -14.06 -7.65
CA GLU A 465 19.08 -14.24 -8.63
C GLU A 465 18.18 -15.46 -8.33
N PRO A 466 18.71 -16.67 -8.07
CA PRO A 466 17.90 -17.82 -7.68
C PRO A 466 16.98 -17.56 -6.48
N HIS A 467 17.49 -16.92 -5.42
CA HIS A 467 16.72 -16.62 -4.22
C HIS A 467 15.57 -15.64 -4.51
N ARG A 468 15.85 -14.55 -5.24
CA ARG A 468 14.80 -13.60 -5.66
C ARG A 468 13.76 -14.26 -6.57
N LEU A 469 14.17 -15.17 -7.45
CA LEU A 469 13.26 -15.94 -8.30
C LEU A 469 12.35 -16.88 -7.48
N VAL A 470 12.88 -17.57 -6.46
CA VAL A 470 12.07 -18.43 -5.59
C VAL A 470 10.98 -17.63 -4.88
N GLN A 471 11.29 -16.43 -4.40
CA GLN A 471 10.26 -15.55 -3.81
C GLN A 471 9.15 -15.21 -4.84
N ALA A 472 9.53 -14.83 -6.06
CA ALA A 472 8.55 -14.52 -7.11
C ALA A 472 7.66 -15.73 -7.45
N LEU A 473 8.25 -16.91 -7.60
CA LEU A 473 7.50 -18.15 -7.85
C LEU A 473 6.65 -18.59 -6.64
N HIS A 474 7.05 -18.23 -5.41
CA HIS A 474 6.21 -18.42 -4.22
C HIS A 474 4.92 -17.62 -4.32
N HIS A 475 5.01 -16.32 -4.66
CA HIS A 475 3.81 -15.53 -4.86
C HIS A 475 2.95 -16.06 -6.01
N ALA A 476 3.56 -16.45 -7.13
CA ALA A 476 2.82 -17.01 -8.26
C ALA A 476 2.08 -18.31 -7.90
N ALA A 477 2.68 -19.18 -7.09
CA ALA A 477 2.09 -20.46 -6.69
C ALA A 477 0.86 -20.27 -5.79
N VAL A 478 0.96 -19.39 -4.79
CA VAL A 478 -0.17 -19.15 -3.87
C VAL A 478 -1.31 -18.44 -4.58
N LEU A 479 -1.01 -17.44 -5.43
CA LEU A 479 -2.01 -16.77 -6.26
C LEU A 479 -2.69 -17.75 -7.23
N ASN A 480 -1.94 -18.66 -7.84
CA ASN A 480 -2.51 -19.67 -8.72
C ASN A 480 -3.50 -20.57 -7.97
N ASP A 481 -3.06 -21.14 -6.84
CA ASP A 481 -3.86 -22.13 -6.13
C ASP A 481 -5.05 -21.51 -5.39
N SER A 482 -4.96 -20.23 -4.98
CA SER A 482 -6.10 -19.50 -4.43
C SER A 482 -7.18 -19.29 -5.50
N ILE A 483 -6.80 -18.89 -6.72
CA ILE A 483 -7.73 -18.71 -7.86
C ILE A 483 -8.33 -20.06 -8.30
N ALA A 484 -7.52 -21.12 -8.32
CA ALA A 484 -7.96 -22.44 -8.76
C ALA A 484 -8.97 -23.08 -7.80
N GLN A 485 -8.98 -22.67 -6.53
CA GLN A 485 -9.76 -23.32 -5.49
C GLN A 485 -11.19 -22.74 -5.37
N PRO A 486 -12.24 -23.54 -5.59
CA PRO A 486 -13.62 -23.05 -5.53
C PRO A 486 -14.00 -22.44 -4.18
N GLY A 487 -14.59 -21.24 -4.23
CA GLY A 487 -15.12 -20.54 -3.06
C GLY A 487 -14.06 -19.86 -2.19
N VAL A 488 -12.79 -19.85 -2.60
CA VAL A 488 -11.81 -18.89 -2.10
C VAL A 488 -12.11 -17.56 -2.82
N ALA A 489 -12.23 -16.46 -2.08
CA ALA A 489 -12.50 -15.14 -2.66
C ALA A 489 -11.23 -14.49 -3.25
N GLY A 490 -10.06 -15.04 -2.93
CA GLY A 490 -8.75 -14.59 -3.35
C GLY A 490 -7.79 -14.49 -2.18
N SER A 491 -6.67 -13.78 -2.37
CA SER A 491 -5.54 -13.80 -1.44
C SER A 491 -4.78 -12.48 -1.36
N PHE A 492 -4.21 -12.21 -0.19
CA PHE A 492 -3.35 -11.06 0.10
C PHE A 492 -1.93 -11.54 0.40
N GLY A 493 -0.96 -11.10 -0.40
CA GLY A 493 0.44 -11.43 -0.16
C GLY A 493 1.03 -10.52 0.92
N TRP A 494 1.77 -11.11 1.86
CA TRP A 494 2.63 -10.38 2.80
C TRP A 494 3.98 -10.14 2.12
N CYS A 495 4.33 -8.92 1.69
CA CYS A 495 3.55 -7.67 1.74
C CYS A 495 3.92 -6.72 0.58
N MET A 496 3.35 -5.52 0.53
CA MET A 496 3.64 -4.52 -0.49
C MET A 496 5.11 -4.07 -0.47
N THR A 497 5.61 -3.65 0.70
CA THR A 497 6.96 -3.10 0.86
C THR A 497 7.65 -3.78 2.03
N ASP A 498 8.98 -3.86 1.99
CA ASP A 498 9.75 -4.08 3.21
C ASP A 498 9.35 -3.02 4.25
N TYR A 499 9.52 -3.33 5.54
CA TYR A 499 9.13 -2.44 6.64
C TYR A 499 10.10 -2.55 7.81
N ASN A 500 10.25 -1.46 8.58
CA ASN A 500 10.98 -1.51 9.83
C ASN A 500 10.19 -2.23 10.93
N THR A 501 10.90 -2.96 11.78
CA THR A 501 10.29 -3.81 12.82
C THR A 501 11.13 -3.83 14.10
N HIS A 502 10.56 -4.35 15.20
CA HIS A 502 11.26 -4.55 16.47
C HIS A 502 12.35 -5.61 16.36
N ARG A 503 13.27 -5.62 17.34
CA ARG A 503 14.44 -6.51 17.35
C ARG A 503 14.14 -8.01 17.33
N GLU A 504 12.94 -8.41 17.73
CA GLU A 504 12.47 -9.79 17.75
C GLU A 504 12.19 -10.33 16.34
N PHE A 505 12.10 -9.46 15.33
CA PHE A 505 11.74 -9.82 13.96
C PHE A 505 12.80 -9.36 12.93
N GLY A 506 12.61 -9.79 11.69
CA GLY A 506 13.44 -9.40 10.56
C GLY A 506 14.82 -10.06 10.55
N SER A 507 15.77 -9.44 9.83
CA SER A 507 17.13 -9.97 9.66
C SER A 507 18.13 -9.49 10.72
N GLY A 508 17.65 -9.07 11.89
CA GLY A 508 18.47 -8.50 12.98
C GLY A 508 18.86 -7.02 12.78
N ASP A 509 18.55 -6.45 11.62
CA ASP A 509 18.81 -5.06 11.26
C ASP A 509 17.56 -4.16 11.32
N ARG A 510 16.51 -4.62 12.01
CA ARG A 510 15.21 -3.93 12.13
C ARG A 510 14.46 -3.80 10.81
N ILE A 511 14.69 -4.70 9.85
CA ILE A 511 13.90 -4.78 8.61
C ILE A 511 13.38 -6.20 8.40
N CYS A 512 12.09 -6.29 8.10
CA CYS A 512 11.45 -7.46 7.54
C CYS A 512 11.49 -7.37 6.00
N TYR A 513 12.30 -8.23 5.37
CA TYR A 513 12.49 -8.28 3.92
C TYR A 513 11.40 -9.10 3.21
N HIS A 514 10.15 -8.74 3.48
CA HIS A 514 8.96 -9.47 3.05
C HIS A 514 8.28 -8.84 1.83
N GLY A 515 8.62 -7.59 1.52
CA GLY A 515 7.95 -6.83 0.48
C GLY A 515 8.23 -7.37 -0.91
N VAL A 516 7.25 -7.24 -1.80
CA VAL A 516 7.46 -7.33 -3.25
C VAL A 516 8.15 -6.09 -3.81
N MET A 517 8.16 -5.00 -3.03
CA MET A 517 8.96 -3.80 -3.22
C MET A 517 9.90 -3.60 -2.02
N ASP A 518 10.95 -2.80 -2.18
CA ASP A 518 11.79 -2.36 -1.06
C ASP A 518 11.10 -1.28 -0.19
N LEU A 519 11.78 -0.83 0.87
CA LEU A 519 11.27 0.18 1.83
C LEU A 519 10.97 1.54 1.16
N PHE A 520 11.60 1.84 0.02
CA PHE A 520 11.40 3.05 -0.81
C PHE A 520 10.39 2.82 -1.94
N ARG A 521 9.69 1.69 -1.96
CA ARG A 521 8.74 1.30 -3.01
C ARG A 521 9.42 1.11 -4.37
N ASN A 522 10.70 0.71 -4.41
CA ASN A 522 11.30 0.22 -5.64
C ASN A 522 10.91 -1.26 -5.87
N PRO A 523 10.47 -1.65 -7.08
CA PRO A 523 9.99 -3.01 -7.33
C PRO A 523 11.12 -4.04 -7.28
N LYS A 524 10.91 -5.14 -6.54
CA LYS A 524 11.73 -6.36 -6.67
C LYS A 524 11.16 -7.24 -7.79
N LEU A 525 11.83 -8.36 -8.09
CA LEU A 525 11.36 -9.32 -9.10
C LEU A 525 9.92 -9.82 -8.83
N SER A 526 9.57 -10.04 -7.56
CA SER A 526 8.24 -10.49 -7.15
C SER A 526 7.12 -9.47 -7.44
N ALA A 527 7.43 -8.18 -7.61
CA ALA A 527 6.45 -7.18 -8.07
C ALA A 527 5.92 -7.49 -9.48
N ALA A 528 6.77 -8.06 -10.35
CA ALA A 528 6.39 -8.42 -11.71
C ALA A 528 5.35 -9.55 -11.75
N VAL A 529 5.28 -10.40 -10.72
CA VAL A 529 4.25 -11.42 -10.57
C VAL A 529 2.87 -10.79 -10.57
N TYR A 530 2.69 -9.69 -9.83
CA TYR A 530 1.41 -8.98 -9.73
C TYR A 530 1.16 -8.10 -10.95
N ALA A 531 2.18 -7.33 -11.37
CA ALA A 531 2.07 -6.40 -12.49
C ALA A 531 1.69 -7.12 -13.80
N SER A 532 2.23 -8.32 -14.04
CA SER A 532 1.91 -9.15 -15.20
C SER A 532 0.49 -9.71 -15.19
N GLN A 533 -0.29 -9.59 -14.12
CA GLN A 533 -1.68 -10.06 -14.10
C GLN A 533 -2.70 -8.99 -14.53
N LYS A 534 -2.24 -7.83 -14.98
CA LYS A 534 -3.08 -6.78 -15.56
C LYS A 534 -3.53 -7.18 -16.97
N THR A 535 -4.82 -7.02 -17.25
CA THR A 535 -5.34 -7.12 -18.62
C THR A 535 -4.76 -5.98 -19.46
N PRO A 536 -3.93 -6.25 -20.48
CA PRO A 536 -3.37 -5.19 -21.31
C PRO A 536 -4.45 -4.58 -22.21
N ARG A 537 -4.52 -3.25 -22.25
CA ARG A 537 -5.41 -2.48 -23.16
C ARG A 537 -4.62 -1.72 -24.23
N ALA A 538 -3.34 -1.50 -24.00
CA ALA A 538 -2.41 -0.88 -24.93
C ALA A 538 -1.02 -1.55 -24.86
N PRO A 539 -0.14 -1.35 -25.86
CA PRO A 539 1.24 -1.85 -25.83
C PRO A 539 2.02 -1.39 -24.59
N SER A 540 1.73 -0.19 -24.08
CA SER A 540 2.34 0.36 -22.87
C SER A 540 1.99 -0.41 -21.59
N ASP A 541 0.90 -1.17 -21.59
CA ASP A 541 0.47 -1.99 -20.45
C ASP A 541 1.24 -3.32 -20.37
N ILE A 542 2.04 -3.63 -21.41
CA ILE A 542 2.76 -4.89 -21.51
C ILE A 542 3.95 -4.88 -20.55
N VAL A 543 3.89 -5.81 -19.60
CA VAL A 543 4.97 -6.12 -18.66
C VAL A 543 5.88 -7.14 -19.30
N LEU A 544 7.19 -6.94 -19.24
CA LEU A 544 8.20 -7.91 -19.67
C LEU A 544 9.35 -7.87 -18.67
N GLU A 545 9.32 -8.76 -17.68
CA GLU A 545 10.39 -8.90 -16.69
C GLU A 545 11.02 -10.28 -16.83
N VAL A 546 12.33 -10.32 -17.11
CA VAL A 546 13.11 -11.55 -17.25
C VAL A 546 13.86 -11.79 -15.95
N SER A 547 13.61 -12.92 -15.29
CA SER A 547 14.17 -13.23 -13.98
C SER A 547 15.69 -13.29 -13.96
N SER A 548 16.32 -13.50 -15.12
CA SER A 548 17.76 -13.66 -15.25
C SER A 548 18.46 -12.46 -15.87
N ALA A 549 19.61 -12.11 -15.29
CA ALA A 549 20.57 -11.18 -15.89
C ALA A 549 21.37 -11.84 -17.04
N MET A 550 21.32 -13.17 -17.18
CA MET A 550 22.07 -13.96 -18.17
C MET A 550 23.60 -13.79 -18.05
N THR A 551 24.08 -13.46 -16.86
CA THR A 551 25.49 -13.26 -16.51
C THR A 551 26.13 -14.58 -16.09
N LEU A 552 27.13 -15.05 -16.85
CA LEU A 552 27.75 -16.37 -16.64
C LEU A 552 28.24 -16.57 -15.18
N GLY A 553 28.80 -15.54 -14.55
CA GLY A 553 29.36 -15.62 -13.19
C GLY A 553 28.33 -15.79 -12.07
N ASP A 554 27.07 -15.43 -12.30
CA ASP A 554 26.00 -15.54 -11.30
C ASP A 554 25.28 -16.90 -11.37
N LEU A 555 25.62 -17.69 -12.39
CA LEU A 555 24.96 -18.94 -12.72
C LEU A 555 25.86 -20.11 -12.31
N PRO A 556 25.41 -21.04 -11.44
CA PRO A 556 26.19 -22.21 -11.08
C PRO A 556 26.65 -22.99 -12.32
N GLY A 557 27.97 -23.20 -12.46
CA GLY A 557 28.54 -23.87 -13.63
C GLY A 557 28.71 -22.99 -14.88
N GLY A 558 28.39 -21.70 -14.82
CA GLY A 558 28.66 -20.75 -15.90
C GLY A 558 27.68 -20.81 -17.07
N ALA A 559 26.49 -21.39 -16.90
CA ALA A 559 25.49 -21.49 -17.95
C ALA A 559 24.09 -21.18 -17.40
N ALA A 560 23.30 -20.42 -18.16
CA ALA A 560 21.93 -20.10 -17.74
C ALA A 560 21.13 -21.39 -17.65
N ALA A 561 20.44 -21.63 -16.54
CA ALA A 561 19.43 -22.68 -16.46
C ALA A 561 18.15 -22.23 -17.21
N ALA A 562 17.01 -22.86 -16.93
CA ALA A 562 15.74 -22.26 -17.29
C ALA A 562 15.56 -20.93 -16.54
N CYS A 563 15.14 -19.88 -17.23
CA CYS A 563 14.74 -18.62 -16.60
C CYS A 563 13.24 -18.40 -16.76
N TRP A 564 12.67 -17.51 -15.95
CA TRP A 564 11.24 -17.23 -15.96
C TRP A 564 10.99 -15.81 -16.45
N VAL A 565 9.95 -15.66 -17.26
CA VAL A 565 9.50 -14.37 -17.77
C VAL A 565 8.12 -14.07 -17.22
N PHE A 566 8.00 -12.99 -16.48
CA PHE A 566 6.72 -12.48 -15.97
C PHE A 566 6.18 -11.46 -16.97
N THR A 567 5.08 -11.80 -17.64
CA THR A 567 4.51 -10.98 -18.71
C THR A 567 3.01 -11.22 -18.88
N ASN A 568 2.27 -10.19 -19.30
CA ASN A 568 0.90 -10.29 -19.80
C ASN A 568 0.82 -10.39 -21.33
N ALA A 569 1.96 -10.54 -22.02
CA ALA A 569 2.02 -10.78 -23.45
C ALA A 569 1.48 -12.18 -23.83
N GLU A 570 1.17 -12.37 -25.10
CA GLU A 570 0.67 -13.65 -25.62
C GLU A 570 1.80 -14.69 -25.69
N SER A 571 3.01 -14.25 -26.01
CA SER A 571 4.21 -15.06 -26.10
C SER A 571 5.47 -14.20 -25.95
N VAL A 572 6.62 -14.87 -25.80
CA VAL A 572 7.96 -14.25 -25.76
C VAL A 572 8.86 -14.91 -26.80
N ARG A 573 9.44 -14.12 -27.69
CA ARG A 573 10.47 -14.59 -28.63
C ARG A 573 11.85 -14.40 -28.05
N LEU A 574 12.67 -15.44 -28.11
CA LEU A 574 14.06 -15.40 -27.71
C LEU A 574 14.96 -15.34 -28.95
N TYR A 575 15.95 -14.45 -28.89
CA TYR A 575 17.01 -14.34 -29.87
C TYR A 575 18.37 -14.43 -29.19
N ARG A 576 19.35 -15.00 -29.90
CA ARG A 576 20.78 -14.93 -29.55
C ARG A 576 21.48 -14.07 -30.59
N GLY A 577 21.93 -12.89 -30.19
CA GLY A 577 22.24 -11.81 -31.13
C GLY A 577 21.02 -11.48 -31.98
N ASN A 578 21.16 -11.59 -33.31
CA ASN A 578 20.07 -11.38 -34.27
C ASN A 578 19.37 -12.68 -34.69
N ASP A 579 19.80 -13.83 -34.18
CA ASP A 579 19.26 -15.12 -34.58
C ASP A 579 18.10 -15.54 -33.71
N PHE A 580 16.97 -15.87 -34.34
CA PHE A 580 15.81 -16.40 -33.66
C PHE A 580 16.12 -17.80 -33.09
N VAL A 581 15.78 -17.99 -31.82
CA VAL A 581 15.95 -19.27 -31.11
C VAL A 581 14.61 -20.00 -31.07
N ALA A 582 13.64 -19.45 -30.36
CA ALA A 582 12.32 -20.02 -30.20
C ALA A 582 11.30 -18.97 -29.72
N GLU A 583 10.02 -19.30 -29.80
CA GLU A 583 8.91 -18.53 -29.25
C GLU A 583 8.21 -19.35 -28.17
N PHE A 584 8.04 -18.76 -26.98
CA PHE A 584 7.48 -19.40 -25.80
C PHE A 584 6.13 -18.80 -25.46
N GLY A 585 5.13 -19.65 -25.27
CA GLY A 585 3.80 -19.25 -24.78
C GLY A 585 3.60 -19.66 -23.31
N PRO A 586 2.60 -19.10 -22.62
CA PRO A 586 2.26 -19.51 -21.26
C PRO A 586 1.77 -20.96 -21.23
N ASP A 587 2.23 -21.74 -20.26
CA ASP A 587 1.72 -23.09 -20.02
C ASP A 587 0.35 -23.03 -19.32
N ARG A 588 -0.71 -23.13 -20.13
CA ARG A 588 -2.11 -23.12 -19.68
C ARG A 588 -2.59 -24.43 -19.08
N ARG A 589 -1.72 -25.44 -18.93
CA ARG A 589 -2.02 -26.72 -18.28
C ARG A 589 -1.04 -27.07 -17.16
N GLY A 590 0.00 -26.26 -16.99
CA GLY A 590 1.04 -26.46 -16.00
C GLY A 590 0.73 -25.87 -14.64
N ARG A 591 1.81 -25.67 -13.87
CA ARG A 591 1.79 -25.26 -12.46
C ARG A 591 1.03 -23.96 -12.19
N PHE A 592 1.02 -23.04 -13.15
CA PHE A 592 0.47 -21.68 -12.98
C PHE A 592 -0.75 -21.41 -13.86
N ALA A 593 -1.44 -22.47 -14.31
CA ALA A 593 -2.51 -22.39 -15.31
C ALA A 593 -3.73 -21.54 -14.90
N ALA A 594 -3.99 -21.36 -13.61
CA ALA A 594 -5.13 -20.59 -13.10
C ALA A 594 -4.87 -19.08 -13.08
N LEU A 595 -3.61 -18.64 -13.16
CA LEU A 595 -3.30 -17.22 -13.30
C LEU A 595 -3.85 -16.67 -14.63
N PRO A 596 -4.40 -15.44 -14.65
CA PRO A 596 -4.79 -14.78 -15.90
C PRO A 596 -3.65 -14.74 -16.91
N HIS A 597 -2.44 -14.46 -16.44
CA HIS A 597 -1.22 -14.41 -17.23
C HIS A 597 -0.12 -15.25 -16.53
N PRO A 598 -0.06 -16.56 -16.81
CA PRO A 598 0.96 -17.45 -16.23
C PRO A 598 2.36 -17.00 -16.63
N PRO A 599 3.35 -17.04 -15.72
CA PRO A 599 4.74 -16.78 -16.08
C PRO A 599 5.23 -17.84 -17.08
N ILE A 600 6.09 -17.43 -17.99
CA ILE A 600 6.60 -18.26 -19.09
C ILE A 600 7.98 -18.78 -18.71
N GLU A 601 8.16 -20.09 -18.70
CA GLU A 601 9.46 -20.72 -18.51
C GLU A 601 10.23 -20.74 -19.85
N ILE A 602 11.42 -20.16 -19.86
CA ILE A 602 12.34 -20.18 -21.01
C ILE A 602 13.37 -21.27 -20.73
N ASN A 603 13.20 -22.41 -21.40
CA ASN A 603 14.02 -23.60 -21.18
C ASN A 603 14.77 -24.10 -22.44
N ASP A 604 14.60 -23.43 -23.58
CA ASP A 604 15.33 -23.73 -24.82
C ASP A 604 16.14 -22.52 -25.31
N PHE A 605 17.46 -22.66 -25.35
CA PHE A 605 18.39 -21.61 -25.78
C PHE A 605 19.10 -21.96 -27.09
N VAL A 606 18.70 -23.07 -27.71
CA VAL A 606 19.30 -23.61 -28.92
C VAL A 606 18.27 -23.61 -30.05
N GLY A 607 17.13 -24.26 -29.84
CA GLY A 607 15.97 -24.29 -30.75
C GLY A 607 16.32 -24.27 -32.24
N SER A 608 15.81 -23.25 -32.93
CA SER A 608 15.92 -23.03 -34.38
C SER A 608 17.36 -22.79 -34.88
N LEU A 609 18.33 -22.56 -33.98
CA LEU A 609 19.73 -22.41 -34.37
C LEU A 609 20.31 -23.70 -34.96
N LEU A 610 19.80 -24.87 -34.55
CA LEU A 610 20.23 -26.16 -35.12
C LEU A 610 19.75 -26.34 -36.55
N GLU A 611 18.53 -25.92 -36.85
CA GLU A 611 18.01 -25.93 -38.22
C GLU A 611 18.84 -24.99 -39.11
N LYS A 612 19.05 -23.76 -38.64
CA LYS A 612 19.76 -22.73 -39.40
C LYS A 612 21.23 -23.07 -39.66
N TYR A 613 21.94 -23.57 -38.65
CA TYR A 613 23.41 -23.67 -38.68
C TYR A 613 23.96 -25.09 -38.69
N GLU A 614 23.16 -26.11 -38.34
CA GLU A 614 23.54 -27.53 -38.44
C GLU A 614 22.74 -28.27 -39.53
N GLY A 615 21.78 -27.60 -40.19
CA GLY A 615 21.00 -28.16 -41.31
C GLY A 615 20.06 -29.30 -40.91
N MET A 616 19.72 -29.40 -39.61
CA MET A 616 18.81 -30.42 -39.10
C MET A 616 17.36 -30.09 -39.50
N ASP A 617 16.55 -31.10 -39.78
CA ASP A 617 15.10 -30.91 -39.87
C ASP A 617 14.52 -30.58 -38.49
N HIS A 618 13.33 -29.96 -38.46
CA HIS A 618 12.68 -29.51 -37.23
C HIS A 618 12.53 -30.59 -36.16
N ALA A 619 12.15 -31.82 -36.56
CA ALA A 619 11.91 -32.91 -35.61
C ALA A 619 13.21 -33.46 -35.01
N THR A 620 14.27 -33.53 -35.82
CA THR A 620 15.61 -33.89 -35.34
C THR A 620 16.18 -32.77 -34.46
N GLY A 621 16.10 -31.52 -34.91
CA GLY A 621 16.58 -30.34 -34.18
C GLY A 621 15.97 -30.22 -32.79
N ALA A 622 14.65 -30.39 -32.66
CA ALA A 622 13.97 -30.36 -31.36
C ALA A 622 14.49 -31.42 -30.38
N GLN A 623 14.79 -32.64 -30.86
CA GLN A 623 15.33 -33.70 -30.01
C GLN A 623 16.78 -33.41 -29.59
N VAL A 624 17.61 -32.87 -30.49
CA VAL A 624 18.99 -32.48 -30.18
C VAL A 624 19.02 -31.28 -29.22
N ALA A 625 18.15 -30.28 -29.43
CA ALA A 625 17.99 -29.16 -28.51
C ALA A 625 17.60 -29.65 -27.11
N ALA A 626 16.71 -30.64 -26.98
CA ALA A 626 16.38 -31.23 -25.69
C ALA A 626 17.60 -31.85 -25.00
N ILE A 627 18.44 -32.58 -25.72
CA ILE A 627 19.69 -33.16 -25.17
C ILE A 627 20.65 -32.04 -24.74
N LEU A 628 20.86 -31.01 -25.57
CA LEU A 628 21.76 -29.90 -25.28
C LEU A 628 21.30 -29.07 -24.06
N ASN A 629 20.00 -28.78 -23.98
CA ASN A 629 19.42 -28.07 -22.83
C ASN A 629 19.46 -28.92 -21.55
N GLU A 630 19.40 -30.25 -21.65
CA GLU A 630 19.60 -31.14 -20.50
C GLU A 630 21.06 -31.14 -20.03
N LEU A 631 22.03 -31.26 -20.96
CA LEU A 631 23.46 -31.13 -20.65
C LEU A 631 23.76 -29.82 -19.90
N ARG A 632 23.12 -28.73 -20.33
CA ARG A 632 23.20 -27.41 -19.68
C ARG A 632 22.67 -27.43 -18.25
N ARG A 633 21.50 -28.05 -18.05
CA ARG A 633 20.81 -28.08 -16.75
C ARG A 633 21.50 -28.99 -15.75
N ASP A 634 21.96 -30.15 -16.20
CA ASP A 634 22.42 -31.24 -15.36
C ASP A 634 23.97 -31.40 -15.40
N ALA A 635 24.69 -30.29 -15.60
CA ALA A 635 26.15 -30.20 -15.53
C ALA A 635 26.90 -31.28 -16.36
N MET A 636 26.57 -31.39 -17.64
CA MET A 636 27.10 -32.38 -18.60
C MET A 636 26.67 -33.84 -18.33
N ALA A 637 25.74 -34.09 -17.41
CA ALA A 637 25.17 -35.41 -17.23
C ALA A 637 23.95 -35.63 -18.14
N LEU A 638 23.92 -36.76 -18.87
CA LEU A 638 22.74 -37.20 -19.63
C LEU A 638 21.93 -38.22 -18.85
N SER A 639 20.62 -38.02 -18.81
CA SER A 639 19.64 -39.02 -18.40
C SER A 639 19.63 -40.24 -19.33
N PRO A 640 19.10 -41.39 -18.87
CA PRO A 640 18.90 -42.55 -19.72
C PRO A 640 18.10 -42.24 -21.00
N LEU A 641 17.11 -41.33 -20.90
CA LEU A 641 16.29 -40.91 -22.03
C LEU A 641 17.12 -40.16 -23.08
N SER A 642 17.93 -39.19 -22.65
CA SER A 642 18.75 -38.42 -23.58
C SER A 642 19.93 -39.21 -24.15
N LYS A 643 20.46 -40.19 -23.41
CA LYS A 643 21.39 -41.20 -23.96
C LYS A 643 20.73 -42.05 -25.04
N ALA A 644 19.51 -42.53 -24.81
CA ALA A 644 18.76 -43.29 -25.82
C ALA A 644 18.44 -42.45 -27.06
N ARG A 645 18.02 -41.19 -26.88
CA ARG A 645 17.80 -40.24 -27.98
C ARG A 645 19.08 -40.01 -28.78
N MET A 646 20.19 -39.72 -28.10
CA MET A 646 21.51 -39.54 -28.73
C MET A 646 21.87 -40.73 -29.64
N LEU A 647 21.71 -41.96 -29.14
CA LEU A 647 21.97 -43.18 -29.91
C LEU A 647 21.02 -43.33 -31.11
N SER A 648 19.72 -43.04 -30.92
CA SER A 648 18.72 -43.12 -32.01
C SER A 648 19.00 -42.12 -33.14
N LEU A 649 19.53 -40.94 -32.79
CA LEU A 649 19.92 -39.88 -33.73
C LEU A 649 21.32 -40.11 -34.32
N ARG A 650 22.01 -41.19 -33.93
CA ARG A 650 23.39 -41.52 -34.34
C ARG A 650 24.40 -40.41 -34.05
N LEU A 651 24.17 -39.63 -32.99
CA LEU A 651 25.07 -38.56 -32.56
C LEU A 651 26.20 -39.11 -31.70
N SER A 652 27.42 -38.72 -32.02
CA SER A 652 28.58 -38.96 -31.16
C SER A 652 28.65 -37.94 -30.02
N TRP A 653 29.33 -38.34 -28.93
CA TRP A 653 29.58 -37.44 -27.80
C TRP A 653 30.37 -36.18 -28.21
N ASN A 654 31.31 -36.32 -29.14
CA ASN A 654 32.12 -35.20 -29.65
C ASN A 654 31.28 -34.19 -30.44
N GLU A 655 30.33 -34.65 -31.25
CA GLU A 655 29.39 -33.77 -31.97
C GLU A 655 28.51 -33.00 -30.99
N LEU A 656 28.00 -33.67 -29.96
CA LEU A 656 27.21 -33.05 -28.89
C LEU A 656 28.02 -32.00 -28.13
N LEU A 657 29.25 -32.31 -27.73
CA LEU A 657 30.14 -31.36 -27.08
C LEU A 657 30.40 -30.14 -27.97
N ARG A 658 30.74 -30.34 -29.25
CA ARG A 658 30.95 -29.23 -30.21
C ARG A 658 29.73 -28.32 -30.27
N MET A 659 28.53 -28.90 -30.39
CA MET A 659 27.29 -28.13 -30.42
C MET A 659 27.02 -27.43 -29.08
N TYR A 660 27.27 -28.09 -27.96
CA TYR A 660 27.13 -27.50 -26.62
C TYR A 660 28.00 -26.24 -26.46
N TYR A 661 29.30 -26.34 -26.76
CA TYR A 661 30.21 -25.20 -26.69
C TYR A 661 29.81 -24.06 -27.64
N LYS A 662 29.30 -24.38 -28.82
CA LYS A 662 28.83 -23.40 -29.81
C LYS A 662 27.55 -22.68 -29.35
N TYR A 663 26.56 -23.41 -28.87
CA TYR A 663 25.20 -22.88 -28.69
C TYR A 663 24.83 -22.46 -27.27
N ILE A 664 25.49 -22.99 -26.24
CA ILE A 664 25.18 -22.68 -24.84
C ILE A 664 26.25 -21.77 -24.23
N GLY A 665 27.50 -21.93 -24.68
CA GLY A 665 28.63 -21.12 -24.24
C GLY A 665 29.32 -21.70 -23.01
N VAL A 666 30.62 -21.41 -22.89
CA VAL A 666 31.49 -21.85 -21.79
C VAL A 666 32.48 -20.73 -21.47
N LEU A 667 33.07 -20.76 -20.28
CA LEU A 667 34.17 -19.89 -19.88
C LEU A 667 35.22 -19.73 -21.01
N GLY A 668 35.45 -18.49 -21.43
CA GLY A 668 36.45 -18.13 -22.46
C GLY A 668 35.90 -17.88 -23.87
N SER A 669 34.61 -18.12 -24.16
CA SER A 669 33.99 -17.72 -25.44
C SER A 669 33.56 -16.24 -25.45
N SER A 670 33.24 -15.70 -26.63
CA SER A 670 32.59 -14.38 -26.71
C SER A 670 31.30 -14.37 -25.90
N ALA A 671 31.06 -13.27 -25.20
CA ALA A 671 29.89 -13.17 -24.35
C ALA A 671 28.61 -13.14 -25.20
N PRO A 672 27.60 -13.97 -24.87
CA PRO A 672 26.35 -13.99 -25.62
C PRO A 672 25.52 -12.74 -25.36
N VAL A 673 24.82 -12.28 -26.40
CA VAL A 673 23.75 -11.28 -26.30
C VAL A 673 22.41 -12.02 -26.41
N TYR A 674 21.54 -11.88 -25.43
CA TYR A 674 20.19 -12.45 -25.45
C TYR A 674 19.16 -11.33 -25.59
N ARG A 675 18.20 -11.51 -26.48
CA ARG A 675 17.14 -10.53 -26.71
C ARG A 675 15.78 -11.21 -26.60
N PHE A 676 14.96 -10.70 -25.70
CA PHE A 676 13.61 -11.19 -25.40
C PHE A 676 12.61 -10.18 -25.94
N GLU A 677 11.66 -10.61 -26.77
CA GLU A 677 10.59 -9.76 -27.28
C GLU A 677 9.24 -10.25 -26.79
N ALA A 678 8.49 -9.40 -26.09
CA ALA A 678 7.09 -9.63 -25.76
C ALA A 678 6.24 -9.43 -27.02
N VAL A 679 5.43 -10.43 -27.36
CA VAL A 679 4.54 -10.40 -28.53
C VAL A 679 3.11 -10.14 -28.08
N TRP A 680 2.48 -9.13 -28.66
CA TRP A 680 1.07 -8.81 -28.46
C TRP A 680 0.41 -8.53 -29.81
N HIS A 681 -0.67 -9.25 -30.12
CA HIS A 681 -1.34 -9.19 -31.41
C HIS A 681 -0.37 -9.45 -32.58
N GLY A 682 0.50 -10.44 -32.42
CA GLY A 682 1.49 -10.89 -33.41
C GLY A 682 2.71 -9.97 -33.61
N ARG A 683 2.80 -8.85 -32.88
CA ARG A 683 3.91 -7.87 -33.00
C ARG A 683 4.74 -7.82 -31.74
N ALA A 684 6.05 -7.63 -31.88
CA ALA A 684 6.93 -7.30 -30.77
C ALA A 684 6.59 -5.89 -30.26
N VAL A 685 6.23 -5.76 -28.98
CA VAL A 685 5.80 -4.50 -28.36
C VAL A 685 6.72 -4.02 -27.25
N ARG A 686 7.52 -4.93 -26.68
CA ARG A 686 8.53 -4.61 -25.67
C ARG A 686 9.71 -5.56 -25.81
N THR A 687 10.91 -5.05 -25.58
CA THR A 687 12.15 -5.81 -25.76
C THR A 687 13.04 -5.64 -24.53
N VAL A 688 13.63 -6.75 -24.06
CA VAL A 688 14.69 -6.77 -23.04
C VAL A 688 15.93 -7.39 -23.67
N VAL A 689 17.08 -6.73 -23.55
CA VAL A 689 18.38 -7.23 -24.03
C VAL A 689 19.26 -7.50 -22.83
N ARG A 690 19.84 -8.70 -22.73
CA ARG A 690 20.80 -9.10 -21.69
C ARG A 690 22.15 -9.39 -22.35
N GLU A 691 23.16 -8.64 -21.94
CA GLU A 691 24.53 -8.76 -22.43
C GLU A 691 25.50 -8.22 -21.34
N PRO A 692 26.82 -8.42 -21.46
CA PRO A 692 27.76 -7.85 -20.50
C PRO A 692 27.63 -6.34 -20.37
N VAL A 693 27.72 -5.85 -19.15
CA VAL A 693 27.66 -4.42 -18.83
C VAL A 693 28.85 -3.70 -19.47
N GLN A 694 28.55 -2.66 -20.24
CA GLN A 694 29.55 -1.81 -20.90
C GLN A 694 29.60 -0.41 -20.26
N SER A 695 28.49 0.05 -19.72
CA SER A 695 28.40 1.33 -19.01
C SER A 695 27.36 1.26 -17.89
N VAL A 696 27.55 2.12 -16.89
CA VAL A 696 26.64 2.28 -15.75
C VAL A 696 26.06 3.68 -15.80
N ARG A 697 24.75 3.78 -15.58
CA ARG A 697 24.03 5.06 -15.46
C ARG A 697 23.18 5.04 -14.19
N LEU A 698 23.00 6.22 -13.60
CA LEU A 698 22.05 6.41 -12.52
C LEU A 698 20.73 6.92 -13.09
N GLU A 699 19.69 6.11 -13.04
CA GLU A 699 18.32 6.54 -13.32
C GLU A 699 17.74 7.19 -12.07
N CYS A 700 17.23 8.41 -12.20
CA CYS A 700 16.53 9.15 -11.15
C CYS A 700 15.09 9.41 -11.58
N THR A 701 14.13 8.78 -10.91
CA THR A 701 12.69 8.96 -11.16
C THR A 701 12.07 9.72 -10.00
N VAL A 702 11.51 10.89 -10.28
CA VAL A 702 10.73 11.67 -9.30
C VAL A 702 9.25 11.36 -9.48
N HIS A 703 8.67 10.75 -8.45
CA HIS A 703 7.24 10.51 -8.36
C HIS A 703 6.55 11.78 -7.89
N ASN A 704 5.76 12.38 -8.77
CA ASN A 704 5.13 13.69 -8.64
C ASN A 704 6.11 14.89 -8.59
N PRO A 705 6.56 15.40 -9.76
CA PRO A 705 7.47 16.56 -9.82
C PRO A 705 6.78 17.92 -9.55
N LEU A 706 5.45 17.94 -9.41
CA LEU A 706 4.66 19.14 -9.12
C LEU A 706 4.10 19.05 -7.70
N LEU A 707 4.73 19.76 -6.77
CA LEU A 707 4.39 19.78 -5.36
C LEU A 707 3.52 20.99 -5.05
N THR A 708 2.54 20.82 -4.17
CA THR A 708 1.68 21.91 -3.71
C THR A 708 1.73 21.98 -2.20
N ASP A 709 2.36 23.04 -1.68
CA ASP A 709 2.31 23.33 -0.25
C ASP A 709 0.89 23.83 0.10
N GLY A 710 0.15 23.01 0.85
CA GLY A 710 -1.32 23.09 0.99
C GLY A 710 -1.76 23.06 2.46
N PRO A 711 -2.81 22.28 2.81
CA PRO A 711 -3.20 22.06 4.21
C PRO A 711 -2.05 21.56 5.09
N THR A 712 -1.17 20.72 4.54
CA THR A 712 0.09 20.26 5.13
C THR A 712 1.23 20.57 4.16
N TRP A 713 2.47 20.37 4.61
CA TRP A 713 3.60 20.26 3.69
C TRP A 713 3.39 19.10 2.72
N ASP A 714 4.07 19.15 1.57
CA ASP A 714 3.97 18.14 0.50
C ASP A 714 5.32 17.46 0.28
N CYS A 715 5.31 16.32 -0.41
CA CYS A 715 6.48 15.48 -0.58
C CYS A 715 6.51 14.75 -1.93
N ALA A 716 7.68 14.75 -2.57
CA ALA A 716 7.98 13.89 -3.72
C ALA A 716 8.79 12.68 -3.27
N ALA A 717 8.42 11.49 -3.74
CA ALA A 717 9.25 10.29 -3.60
C ALA A 717 10.21 10.22 -4.79
N VAL A 718 11.44 9.77 -4.54
CA VAL A 718 12.48 9.64 -5.57
C VAL A 718 13.03 8.22 -5.56
N SER A 719 12.96 7.56 -6.70
CA SER A 719 13.56 6.25 -6.96
C SER A 719 14.89 6.41 -7.69
N LEU A 720 15.92 5.74 -7.19
CA LEU A 720 17.27 5.74 -7.77
C LEU A 720 17.62 4.33 -8.19
N ARG A 721 18.06 4.14 -9.44
CA ARG A 721 18.39 2.81 -9.99
C ARG A 721 19.68 2.87 -10.78
N ALA A 722 20.66 2.04 -10.43
CA ALA A 722 21.81 1.78 -11.28
C ALA A 722 21.39 0.87 -12.43
N ILE A 723 21.55 1.36 -13.65
CA ILE A 723 21.15 0.66 -14.87
C ILE A 723 22.31 0.56 -15.87
N ASP A 724 22.27 -0.47 -16.72
CA ASP A 724 23.24 -0.65 -17.80
C ASP A 724 22.89 0.16 -19.06
N GLN A 725 23.62 -0.10 -20.15
CA GLN A 725 23.38 0.51 -21.46
C GLN A 725 21.98 0.21 -22.03
N ASN A 726 21.34 -0.88 -21.64
CA ASN A 726 20.03 -1.34 -22.10
C ASN A 726 18.89 -1.02 -21.11
N GLY A 727 19.19 -0.33 -20.00
CA GLY A 727 18.19 0.01 -18.97
C GLY A 727 17.90 -1.12 -17.99
N ASN A 728 18.75 -2.16 -17.95
CA ASN A 728 18.61 -3.25 -17.00
C ASN A 728 19.16 -2.84 -15.64
N LEU A 729 18.45 -3.22 -14.58
CA LEU A 729 18.92 -3.02 -13.21
C LEU A 729 20.24 -3.78 -12.95
N LEU A 730 21.16 -3.13 -12.24
CA LEU A 730 22.44 -3.70 -11.83
C LEU A 730 22.41 -4.08 -10.33
N PRO A 731 21.95 -5.29 -9.97
CA PRO A 731 21.69 -5.64 -8.57
C PRO A 731 22.92 -5.63 -7.66
N TYR A 732 24.11 -5.85 -8.23
CA TYR A 732 25.38 -5.87 -7.49
C TYR A 732 26.08 -4.50 -7.45
N CYS A 733 25.52 -3.46 -8.06
CA CYS A 733 26.02 -2.10 -7.91
C CYS A 733 25.63 -1.57 -6.53
N GLY A 734 26.62 -1.43 -5.64
CA GLY A 734 26.48 -0.97 -4.26
C GLY A 734 27.01 0.44 -3.99
N GLU A 735 27.24 1.22 -5.06
CA GLU A 735 27.84 2.53 -4.97
C GLU A 735 27.00 3.51 -4.13
N ALA A 736 27.67 4.48 -3.51
CA ALA A 736 26.99 5.54 -2.78
C ALA A 736 26.53 6.64 -3.73
N VAL A 737 25.29 7.09 -3.54
CA VAL A 737 24.71 8.24 -4.23
C VAL A 737 24.72 9.44 -3.28
N CYS A 738 25.43 10.49 -3.68
CA CYS A 738 25.42 11.79 -3.01
C CYS A 738 24.27 12.64 -3.57
N LEU A 739 23.42 13.14 -2.67
CA LEU A 739 22.22 13.91 -2.94
C LEU A 739 22.38 15.33 -2.39
N SER A 740 22.04 16.32 -3.21
CA SER A 740 21.90 17.71 -2.78
C SER A 740 20.71 18.35 -3.46
N VAL A 741 20.07 19.31 -2.78
CA VAL A 741 18.90 19.99 -3.31
C VAL A 741 19.11 21.51 -3.29
N GLU A 742 18.77 22.13 -4.40
CA GLU A 742 18.68 23.58 -4.56
C GLU A 742 17.20 24.00 -4.63
N GLY A 743 16.84 25.15 -4.04
CA GLY A 743 15.47 25.65 -4.03
C GLY A 743 14.63 25.21 -2.82
N PRO A 744 13.30 25.37 -2.86
CA PRO A 744 12.42 25.29 -1.69
C PRO A 744 12.04 23.85 -1.29
N LEU A 745 13.03 22.95 -1.26
CA LEU A 745 12.88 21.55 -0.87
C LEU A 745 13.97 21.15 0.13
N LYS A 746 13.66 20.16 0.97
CA LYS A 746 14.63 19.51 1.86
C LYS A 746 14.59 17.99 1.70
N ILE A 747 15.75 17.36 1.83
CA ILE A 747 15.89 15.90 1.84
C ILE A 747 15.41 15.36 3.20
N LEU A 748 14.56 14.34 3.19
CA LEU A 748 14.19 13.58 4.39
C LEU A 748 15.11 12.36 4.52
N GLY A 749 15.98 12.38 5.54
CA GLY A 749 17.00 11.36 5.74
C GLY A 749 18.41 11.87 5.38
N PRO A 750 19.37 10.96 5.16
CA PRO A 750 20.75 11.34 4.86
C PRO A 750 20.91 11.86 3.42
N SER A 751 21.90 12.72 3.20
CA SER A 751 22.30 13.19 1.87
C SER A 751 23.19 12.19 1.11
N VAL A 752 23.60 11.09 1.74
CA VAL A 752 24.37 10.03 1.10
C VAL A 752 23.65 8.71 1.34
N VAL A 753 23.27 8.02 0.26
CA VAL A 753 22.51 6.76 0.31
C VAL A 753 23.23 5.67 -0.49
N PRO A 754 23.46 4.47 0.07
CA PRO A 754 24.04 3.37 -0.68
C PRO A 754 22.98 2.69 -1.54
N LEU A 755 23.34 2.29 -2.77
CA LEU A 755 22.51 1.38 -3.54
C LEU A 755 22.50 -0.01 -2.89
N ARG A 756 21.31 -0.61 -2.80
CA ARG A 756 21.06 -1.94 -2.27
C ARG A 756 20.25 -2.73 -3.29
N GLY A 757 20.88 -3.71 -3.92
CA GLY A 757 20.25 -4.38 -5.06
C GLY A 757 20.21 -3.48 -6.30
N GLY A 758 21.18 -2.57 -6.46
CA GLY A 758 21.19 -1.56 -7.51
C GLY A 758 20.16 -0.44 -7.34
N MET A 759 19.46 -0.39 -6.20
CA MET A 759 18.37 0.56 -5.95
C MET A 759 18.58 1.37 -4.67
N ALA A 760 18.12 2.61 -4.67
CA ALA A 760 17.96 3.44 -3.47
C ALA A 760 16.75 4.36 -3.64
N GLY A 761 16.51 5.21 -2.66
CA GLY A 761 15.51 6.26 -2.79
C GLY A 761 15.71 7.38 -1.79
N THR A 762 14.93 8.43 -1.96
CA THR A 762 14.82 9.54 -1.01
C THR A 762 13.44 10.18 -1.08
N TYR A 763 13.14 11.04 -0.13
CA TYR A 763 11.92 11.84 -0.11
C TYR A 763 12.29 13.31 0.00
N LEU A 764 11.64 14.16 -0.79
CA LEU A 764 11.87 15.61 -0.81
C LEU A 764 10.63 16.31 -0.26
N ALA A 765 10.77 17.03 0.85
CA ALA A 765 9.68 17.77 1.48
C ALA A 765 9.71 19.26 1.13
N THR A 766 8.55 19.87 0.97
CA THR A 766 8.43 21.33 0.79
C THR A 766 8.84 22.10 2.04
N THR A 767 9.46 23.26 1.84
CA THR A 767 9.89 24.14 2.94
C THR A 767 8.84 25.18 3.34
N GLY A 768 7.79 25.37 2.52
CA GLY A 768 6.78 26.41 2.68
C GLY A 768 6.88 27.52 1.63
N GLU A 769 7.97 27.55 0.86
CA GLU A 769 8.19 28.52 -0.21
C GLU A 769 7.82 27.93 -1.57
N ALA A 770 7.23 28.75 -2.46
CA ALA A 770 7.01 28.37 -3.85
C ALA A 770 8.26 28.65 -4.69
N GLY A 771 8.45 27.86 -5.75
CA GLY A 771 9.55 28.06 -6.68
C GLY A 771 10.06 26.79 -7.33
N ARG A 772 11.07 26.96 -8.19
CA ARG A 772 11.78 25.87 -8.84
C ARG A 772 12.80 25.27 -7.88
N ALA A 773 12.85 23.95 -7.81
CA ALA A 773 13.86 23.20 -7.08
C ALA A 773 14.59 22.22 -8.01
N VAL A 774 15.83 21.89 -7.68
CA VAL A 774 16.64 20.90 -8.41
C VAL A 774 17.24 19.92 -7.41
N LEU A 775 17.01 18.63 -7.64
CA LEU A 775 17.74 17.55 -7.00
C LEU A 775 18.95 17.19 -7.86
N HIS A 776 20.13 17.18 -7.26
CA HIS A 776 21.36 16.69 -7.88
C HIS A 776 21.70 15.33 -7.26
N CYS A 777 21.96 14.35 -8.11
CA CYS A 777 22.36 12.99 -7.74
C CYS A 777 23.71 12.67 -8.38
N ARG A 778 24.71 12.36 -7.56
CA ARG A 778 26.05 11.98 -8.01
C ARG A 778 26.41 10.58 -7.53
N MET A 779 26.94 9.75 -8.41
CA MET A 779 27.39 8.40 -8.10
C MET A 779 28.72 8.15 -8.82
N GLU A 780 29.69 7.54 -8.14
CA GLU A 780 30.96 7.20 -8.75
C GLU A 780 30.76 6.27 -9.96
N GLY A 781 31.47 6.54 -11.06
CA GLY A 781 31.37 5.75 -12.30
C GLY A 781 30.14 6.03 -13.17
N ALA A 782 29.24 6.94 -12.78
CA ALA A 782 28.12 7.40 -13.60
C ALA A 782 28.16 8.92 -13.83
N LEU A 783 27.42 9.39 -14.83
CA LEU A 783 27.22 10.81 -15.05
C LEU A 783 26.28 11.40 -13.98
N ASP A 784 26.57 12.63 -13.56
CA ASP A 784 25.69 13.42 -12.69
C ASP A 784 24.28 13.49 -13.30
N THR A 785 23.28 13.25 -12.46
CA THR A 785 21.88 13.25 -12.85
C THR A 785 21.14 14.31 -12.05
N GLU A 786 20.32 15.11 -12.74
CA GLU A 786 19.52 16.16 -12.11
C GLU A 786 18.04 15.92 -12.36
N ALA A 787 17.21 16.25 -11.38
CA ALA A 787 15.76 16.26 -11.53
C ALA A 787 15.20 17.61 -11.09
N VAL A 788 14.37 18.21 -11.96
CA VAL A 788 13.73 19.50 -11.69
C VAL A 788 12.35 19.28 -11.12
N LEU A 789 12.05 19.97 -10.02
CA LEU A 789 10.75 19.97 -9.37
C LEU A 789 10.20 21.40 -9.31
N THR A 790 8.88 21.52 -9.22
CA THR A 790 8.20 22.81 -9.01
C THR A 790 7.36 22.73 -7.75
N VAL A 791 7.56 23.67 -6.83
CA VAL A 791 6.73 23.85 -5.63
C VAL A 791 5.80 25.03 -5.88
N ARG A 792 4.51 24.81 -5.68
CA ARG A 792 3.47 25.84 -5.76
C ARG A 792 2.93 26.16 -4.37
N SER A 793 2.50 27.40 -4.17
CA SER A 793 1.69 27.78 -3.02
C SER A 793 0.20 27.63 -3.36
N ARG A 794 -0.63 27.36 -2.35
CA ARG A 794 -2.09 27.25 -2.54
C ARG A 794 -2.74 28.56 -3.04
N GLU A 795 -2.14 29.71 -2.77
CA GLU A 795 -2.65 31.01 -3.25
C GLU A 795 -2.64 31.13 -4.78
N GLU A 796 -1.73 30.43 -5.46
CA GLU A 796 -1.61 30.44 -6.93
C GLU A 796 -2.61 29.54 -7.67
N GLN A 797 -3.39 28.70 -6.98
CA GLN A 797 -4.38 27.81 -7.61
C GLN A 797 -5.80 28.42 -7.76
N ASN A 798 -6.04 29.59 -7.16
CA ASN A 798 -7.31 30.32 -7.25
C ASN A 798 -7.28 31.47 -8.28
N VAL A 799 -6.29 31.48 -9.18
CA VAL A 799 -6.15 32.45 -10.29
C VAL A 799 -6.41 31.78 -11.63
#